data_AF-A0A3M7L4B2-F1
#
_entry.id   AF-A0A3M7L4B2-F1
#
_cell.length_a   1.000
_cell.length_b   1.000
_cell.length_c   1.000
_cell.angle_alpha   90.00
_cell.angle_beta   90.00
_cell.angle_gamma   90.00
#
_symmetry.space_group_name_H-M   'P 1'
#
loop_
_entity.id
_entity.type
_entity.pdbx_description
1 polymer ?
#
loop_
_entity_poly.entity_id
_entity_poly.type
_entity_poly.pdbx_seq_one_letter_code
_entity_poly.pdbx_strand_id
1 'polypeptide(L)'
;LPHEASPAGHETSATPCVPPADAQDLEIVKSQVLILLDQCNRAPDVLALLSNLPGQAVAARPDLICLRGRALLALGNKPLALAAYLEALLSHPTNIDALLGCASVYTASALLLEALKCLERARGLAPTRTDVLQALANVLTDLGTAEKLTRVPGWRGRYEAALEACPSHAQAHYNLGVAAGEEGRAEEAAAHYRDAVRAAPACAEAWCNLGVVLRSQASCCGLCCYRSLYGKLEEAVAAYEHALAVAPNHDIVRVNLAVALSERGSVVKLQGKQEEAVALYERALGLYPLHGESMYNLGVAAMEAGQMHRAIFMYESAVRVLPACAEAHNNLGVVYREMGNIDRAVTCYLAALNARPNFPQGLNNLAVVYTARGQSEEALQLLLSALSLAPEYAEAWNNIGVLQRDVGASVEAISSYEKCLALDPDNRNAGQNRLLSLNYVYHGETDLICDAHRDWGQSFQRLHPRLPPRVRDKADEASGRKLRVGYISPDLFTHSVSYFAEAPLTHHNTATVELFVYNCCLKGDAKTERLKGVVTSKPGIDVLVELTGHTANNRLGTMAACPSPVQVTWIGYPNSTGLEAVQYRITDSICDPLDTTQRFTEQLVRLPGCFLCYTPAQDLPDVAPCPAASRGYVTFGSFNALAKQMPGVLQTWARILRAVPSARLVLKNKPFACDPVRQRYWQLFEGLGVKRHRVDLLPLAISNRDHMAQYGLVDIGLDPWPYAGTTTTAEALVMGVPCLTLAGRCHAHNVGVSLLTAVGLQEEWVAHDLDAYVAAAVRAAGDVPGLCELRSGLRGRVLGSALCDGPAFVQGLEVVFRGLWQAWSVEGKRTS
;
A
#
# COMPACT_ATOMS: atom_id res chain seq x y z
N LEU A 1 77.79 -59.75 -3.07
CA LEU A 1 78.87 -60.67 -3.51
C LEU A 1 79.26 -60.28 -4.93
N PRO A 2 80.55 -60.13 -5.27
CA PRO A 2 81.78 -60.52 -4.56
C PRO A 2 82.48 -59.32 -3.87
N HIS A 3 83.19 -59.47 -2.73
CA HIS A 3 84.58 -59.96 -2.51
C HIS A 3 85.64 -59.03 -3.16
N GLU A 4 86.79 -58.64 -2.58
CA GLU A 4 87.44 -58.87 -1.27
C GLU A 4 88.72 -57.99 -1.22
N ALA A 5 89.00 -57.42 -0.04
CA ALA A 5 90.31 -57.46 0.67
C ALA A 5 91.56 -56.64 0.22
N SER A 6 91.85 -55.58 1.01
CA SER A 6 93.07 -55.20 1.81
C SER A 6 94.50 -55.29 1.22
N PRO A 7 95.57 -54.67 1.81
CA PRO A 7 95.64 -53.79 3.00
C PRO A 7 96.64 -52.58 2.91
N ALA A 8 96.72 -51.85 4.03
CA ALA A 8 97.91 -51.22 4.63
C ALA A 8 98.49 -49.91 4.04
N GLY A 9 98.45 -48.88 4.88
CA GLY A 9 99.27 -47.68 4.80
C GLY A 9 99.07 -46.84 6.07
N HIS A 10 99.84 -47.16 7.12
CA HIS A 10 100.01 -46.27 8.26
C HIS A 10 100.71 -45.00 7.79
N GLU A 11 100.14 -43.83 8.06
CA GLU A 11 100.94 -42.65 8.38
C GLU A 11 100.13 -41.68 9.25
N THR A 12 100.65 -41.53 10.46
CA THR A 12 100.33 -40.49 11.43
C THR A 12 100.69 -39.12 10.89
N SER A 13 99.79 -38.13 10.97
CA SER A 13 100.17 -36.79 11.46
C SER A 13 98.96 -35.86 11.60
N ALA A 14 98.99 -35.13 12.71
CA ALA A 14 98.48 -33.78 12.88
C ALA A 14 96.97 -33.53 12.66
N THR A 15 96.23 -33.58 13.77
CA THR A 15 95.11 -32.66 14.02
C THR A 15 95.52 -31.22 13.71
N PRO A 16 94.89 -30.52 12.76
CA PRO A 16 95.05 -29.08 12.62
C PRO A 16 94.20 -28.41 13.70
N CYS A 17 94.87 -27.75 14.64
CA CYS A 17 94.26 -26.83 15.57
C CYS A 17 93.70 -25.65 14.75
N VAL A 18 92.38 -25.59 14.56
CA VAL A 18 91.70 -24.47 13.90
C VAL A 18 91.75 -23.27 14.87
N PRO A 19 92.21 -22.08 14.45
CA PRO A 19 92.24 -20.91 15.32
C PRO A 19 90.80 -20.48 15.68
N PRO A 20 90.56 -19.89 16.86
CA PRO A 20 89.25 -19.36 17.20
C PRO A 20 88.86 -18.28 16.19
N ALA A 21 87.68 -18.42 15.59
CA ALA A 21 87.11 -17.39 14.72
C ALA A 21 87.01 -16.06 15.50
N ASP A 22 87.47 -14.97 14.90
CA ASP A 22 87.42 -13.66 15.53
C ASP A 22 85.96 -13.28 15.80
N ALA A 23 85.69 -12.52 16.87
CA ALA A 23 84.31 -12.13 17.24
C ALA A 23 83.57 -11.40 16.09
N GLN A 24 84.33 -10.82 15.15
CA GLN A 24 83.85 -10.13 13.97
C GLN A 24 83.35 -11.09 12.87
N ASP A 25 83.93 -12.29 12.74
CA ASP A 25 83.51 -13.31 11.75
C ASP A 25 82.17 -13.96 12.13
N LEU A 26 81.92 -14.14 13.43
CA LEU A 26 80.67 -14.74 13.94
C LEU A 26 79.45 -13.82 13.77
N GLU A 27 79.63 -12.49 13.83
CA GLU A 27 78.55 -11.53 13.53
C GLU A 27 78.19 -11.48 12.03
N ILE A 28 79.18 -11.70 11.15
CA ILE A 28 78.94 -11.84 9.70
C ILE A 28 78.10 -13.10 9.44
N VAL A 29 78.46 -14.22 10.06
CA VAL A 29 77.71 -15.48 9.91
C VAL A 29 76.29 -15.36 10.45
N LYS A 30 76.11 -14.70 11.61
CA LYS A 30 74.77 -14.41 12.15
C LYS A 30 73.92 -13.59 11.18
N SER A 31 74.49 -12.55 10.59
CA SER A 31 73.81 -11.71 9.60
C SER A 31 73.40 -12.51 8.35
N GLN A 32 74.29 -13.40 7.88
CA GLN A 32 74.01 -14.29 6.75
C GLN A 32 72.93 -15.32 7.07
N VAL A 33 72.92 -15.89 8.28
CA VAL A 33 71.87 -16.80 8.75
C VAL A 33 70.51 -16.11 8.80
N LEU A 34 70.44 -14.88 9.30
CA LEU A 34 69.19 -14.11 9.33
C LEU A 34 68.65 -13.86 7.91
N ILE A 35 69.53 -13.47 6.98
CA ILE A 35 69.16 -13.29 5.56
C ILE A 35 68.62 -14.59 4.95
N LEU A 36 69.26 -15.72 5.25
CA LEU A 36 68.83 -17.03 4.75
C LEU A 36 67.51 -17.49 5.38
N LEU A 37 67.27 -17.22 6.66
CA LEU A 37 66.01 -17.56 7.33
C LEU A 37 64.81 -16.75 6.81
N ASP A 38 65.05 -15.55 6.32
CA ASP A 38 64.01 -14.70 5.71
C ASP A 38 63.70 -15.12 4.25
N GLN A 39 64.54 -15.95 3.63
CA GLN A 39 64.30 -16.52 2.31
C GLN A 39 63.55 -17.86 2.40
N CYS A 40 62.46 -18.00 1.64
CA CYS A 40 61.69 -19.24 1.59
C CYS A 40 62.57 -20.43 1.17
N ASN A 41 62.42 -21.56 1.88
CA ASN A 41 63.10 -22.85 1.62
C ASN A 41 64.64 -22.88 1.79
N ARG A 42 65.25 -21.87 2.39
CA ARG A 42 66.72 -21.84 2.64
C ARG A 42 67.13 -22.33 4.04
N ALA A 43 66.20 -22.84 4.84
CA ALA A 43 66.46 -23.40 6.16
C ALA A 43 67.53 -24.54 6.19
N PRO A 44 67.65 -25.42 5.17
CA PRO A 44 68.75 -26.39 5.10
C PRO A 44 70.13 -25.72 5.00
N ASP A 45 70.24 -24.62 4.25
CA ASP A 45 71.50 -23.89 4.09
C ASP A 45 71.91 -23.17 5.37
N VAL A 46 70.94 -22.74 6.18
CA VAL A 46 71.19 -22.23 7.53
C VAL A 46 71.83 -23.30 8.41
N LEU A 47 71.32 -24.53 8.37
CA LEU A 47 71.88 -25.64 9.14
C LEU A 47 73.27 -26.03 8.64
N ALA A 48 73.50 -26.02 7.33
CA ALA A 48 74.82 -26.28 6.74
C ALA A 48 75.84 -25.19 7.16
N LEU A 49 75.45 -23.92 7.10
CA LEU A 49 76.30 -22.79 7.48
C LEU A 49 76.66 -22.82 8.98
N LEU A 50 75.70 -23.13 9.84
CA LEU A 50 75.93 -23.25 11.29
C LEU A 50 76.75 -24.50 11.66
N SER A 51 76.67 -25.58 10.88
CA SER A 51 77.45 -26.80 11.10
C SER A 51 78.93 -26.66 10.73
N ASN A 52 79.28 -25.67 9.90
CA ASN A 52 80.66 -25.38 9.50
C ASN A 52 81.44 -24.53 10.52
N LEU A 53 80.78 -24.05 11.58
CA LEU A 53 81.43 -23.31 12.66
C LEU A 53 82.05 -24.27 13.71
N PRO A 54 83.14 -23.88 14.41
CA PRO A 54 83.70 -24.69 15.49
C PRO A 54 82.65 -24.94 16.59
N GLY A 55 82.48 -26.19 17.02
CA GLY A 55 81.42 -26.57 17.98
C GLY A 55 81.45 -25.81 19.32
N GLN A 56 82.65 -25.44 19.80
CA GLN A 56 82.81 -24.61 21.00
C GLN A 56 82.40 -23.14 20.79
N ALA A 57 82.53 -22.61 19.57
CA ALA A 57 82.16 -21.24 19.22
C ALA A 57 80.64 -21.06 19.09
N VAL A 58 79.93 -22.08 18.61
CA VAL A 58 78.45 -22.10 18.55
C VAL A 58 77.85 -22.34 19.93
N ALA A 59 78.42 -23.26 20.73
CA ALA A 59 77.94 -23.57 22.07
C ALA A 59 78.04 -22.37 23.06
N ALA A 60 78.96 -21.44 22.83
CA ALA A 60 79.14 -20.23 23.62
C ALA A 60 78.24 -19.05 23.19
N ARG A 61 77.42 -19.22 22.14
CA ARG A 61 76.61 -18.15 21.51
C ARG A 61 75.13 -18.56 21.44
N PRO A 62 74.31 -18.23 22.46
CA PRO A 62 72.92 -18.68 22.53
C PRO A 62 72.05 -18.13 21.40
N ASP A 63 72.43 -17.00 20.79
CA ASP A 63 71.77 -16.43 19.63
C ASP A 63 71.91 -17.31 18.38
N LEU A 64 73.08 -17.90 18.13
CA LEU A 64 73.27 -18.86 17.01
C LEU A 64 72.53 -20.18 17.25
N ILE A 65 72.49 -20.65 18.50
CA ILE A 65 71.72 -21.84 18.89
C ILE A 65 70.21 -21.61 18.67
N CYS A 66 69.69 -20.42 18.98
CA CYS A 66 68.29 -20.05 18.72
C CYS A 66 67.97 -20.01 17.21
N LEU A 67 68.90 -19.51 16.38
CA LEU A 67 68.73 -19.51 14.92
C LEU A 67 68.74 -20.94 14.34
N ARG A 68 69.58 -21.84 14.89
CA ARG A 68 69.53 -23.29 14.58
C ARG A 68 68.17 -23.89 14.91
N GLY A 69 67.63 -23.57 16.09
CA GLY A 69 66.28 -23.98 16.51
C GLY A 69 65.20 -23.49 15.55
N ARG A 70 65.30 -22.22 15.09
CA ARG A 70 64.35 -21.62 14.15
C ARG A 70 64.37 -22.31 12.79
N ALA A 71 65.55 -22.65 12.28
CA ALA A 71 65.71 -23.42 11.04
C ALA A 71 65.13 -24.84 11.17
N LEU A 72 65.38 -25.53 12.28
CA LEU A 72 64.85 -26.88 12.55
C LEU A 72 63.32 -26.87 12.65
N LEU A 73 62.75 -25.86 13.31
CA LEU A 73 61.30 -25.69 13.41
C LEU A 73 60.68 -25.42 12.03
N ALA A 74 61.31 -24.58 11.20
CA ALA A 74 60.88 -24.32 9.83
C ALA A 74 60.91 -25.58 8.94
N LEU A 75 61.80 -26.54 9.21
CA LEU A 75 61.83 -27.86 8.56
C LEU A 75 60.86 -28.88 9.17
N GLY A 76 60.03 -28.48 10.14
CA GLY A 76 59.08 -29.35 10.81
C GLY A 76 59.69 -30.28 11.86
N ASN A 77 61.00 -30.17 12.15
CA ASN A 77 61.69 -31.02 13.13
C ASN A 77 61.56 -30.46 14.55
N LYS A 78 60.34 -30.57 15.10
CA LYS A 78 59.97 -30.04 16.42
C LYS A 78 60.87 -30.57 17.57
N PRO A 79 61.23 -31.87 17.64
CA PRO A 79 62.06 -32.38 18.74
C PRO A 79 63.48 -31.79 18.75
N LEU A 80 64.13 -31.70 17.58
CA LEU A 80 65.47 -31.11 17.49
C LEU A 80 65.44 -29.60 17.69
N ALA A 81 64.39 -28.92 17.23
CA ALA A 81 64.20 -27.50 17.50
C ALA A 81 64.06 -27.22 19.00
N LEU A 82 63.23 -28.00 19.71
CA LEU A 82 63.07 -27.89 21.16
C LEU A 82 64.39 -28.16 21.89
N ALA A 83 65.12 -29.21 21.49
CA ALA A 83 66.42 -29.52 22.07
C ALA A 83 67.42 -28.36 21.91
N ALA A 84 67.45 -27.71 20.75
CA ALA A 84 68.30 -26.54 20.52
C ALA A 84 67.90 -25.36 21.42
N TYR A 85 66.60 -25.05 21.55
CA TYR A 85 66.16 -23.96 22.43
C TYR A 85 66.42 -24.26 23.92
N LEU A 86 66.24 -25.51 24.36
CA LEU A 86 66.58 -25.92 25.73
C LEU A 86 68.09 -25.84 25.99
N GLU A 87 68.94 -26.20 25.02
CA GLU A 87 70.39 -26.04 25.09
C GLU A 87 70.79 -24.56 25.28
N ALA A 88 70.15 -23.65 24.56
CA ALA A 88 70.35 -22.20 24.75
C ALA A 88 69.89 -21.72 26.14
N LEU A 89 68.84 -22.32 26.72
CA LEU A 89 68.37 -21.98 28.07
C LEU A 89 69.21 -22.59 29.20
N LEU A 90 69.90 -23.71 28.95
CA LEU A 90 70.83 -24.31 29.92
C LEU A 90 72.06 -23.42 30.14
N SER A 91 72.58 -22.83 29.06
CA SER A 91 73.71 -21.90 29.11
C SER A 91 73.29 -20.49 29.52
N HIS A 92 72.12 -20.02 29.07
CA HIS A 92 71.60 -18.68 29.36
C HIS A 92 70.11 -18.73 29.75
N PRO A 93 69.81 -18.96 31.05
CA PRO A 93 68.43 -19.15 31.54
C PRO A 93 67.48 -17.94 31.35
N THR A 94 68.01 -16.77 31.02
CA THR A 94 67.25 -15.54 30.76
C THR A 94 67.12 -15.21 29.27
N ASN A 95 67.54 -16.10 28.37
CA ASN A 95 67.46 -15.87 26.94
C ASN A 95 66.00 -15.88 26.45
N ILE A 96 65.51 -14.70 26.05
CA ILE A 96 64.12 -14.49 25.63
C ILE A 96 63.82 -15.18 24.29
N ASP A 97 64.76 -15.20 23.35
CA ASP A 97 64.58 -15.81 22.02
C ASP A 97 64.44 -17.34 22.13
N ALA A 98 65.19 -17.94 23.06
CA ALA A 98 65.07 -19.36 23.37
C ALA A 98 63.74 -19.69 24.06
N LEU A 99 63.23 -18.83 24.96
CA LEU A 99 61.90 -18.98 25.56
C LEU A 99 60.78 -18.85 24.51
N LEU A 100 60.88 -17.88 23.60
CA LEU A 100 59.97 -17.71 22.46
C LEU A 100 60.01 -18.92 21.51
N GLY A 101 61.20 -19.45 21.26
CA GLY A 101 61.41 -20.66 20.47
C GLY A 101 60.76 -21.90 21.10
N CYS A 102 61.00 -22.14 22.39
CA CYS A 102 60.32 -23.19 23.16
C CYS A 102 58.79 -23.05 23.09
N ALA A 103 58.28 -21.84 23.33
CA ALA A 103 56.85 -21.56 23.25
C ALA A 103 56.27 -21.87 21.87
N SER A 104 56.96 -21.48 20.79
CA SER A 104 56.55 -21.77 19.41
C SER A 104 56.47 -23.27 19.14
N VAL A 105 57.43 -24.06 19.65
CA VAL A 105 57.41 -25.52 19.50
C VAL A 105 56.27 -26.15 20.31
N TYR A 106 56.03 -25.67 21.53
CA TYR A 106 54.94 -26.15 22.38
C TYR A 106 53.56 -25.83 21.78
N THR A 107 53.35 -24.61 21.30
CA THR A 107 52.12 -24.22 20.58
C THR A 107 51.91 -25.09 19.34
N ALA A 108 52.95 -25.30 18.52
CA ALA A 108 52.87 -26.18 17.37
C ALA A 108 52.62 -27.65 17.73
N SER A 109 52.79 -28.04 18.99
CA SER A 109 52.54 -29.39 19.51
C SER A 109 51.25 -29.48 20.34
N ALA A 110 50.40 -28.45 20.32
CA ALA A 110 49.18 -28.32 21.12
C ALA A 110 49.39 -28.38 22.65
N LEU A 111 50.62 -28.10 23.12
CA LEU A 111 50.99 -28.04 24.53
C LEU A 111 50.90 -26.59 25.03
N LEU A 112 49.67 -26.06 25.08
CA LEU A 112 49.42 -24.62 25.30
C LEU A 112 49.81 -24.16 26.72
N LEU A 113 49.71 -25.01 27.73
CA LEU A 113 50.11 -24.66 29.11
C LEU A 113 51.63 -24.57 29.25
N GLU A 114 52.38 -25.43 28.58
CA GLU A 114 53.83 -25.41 28.49
C GLU A 114 54.31 -24.18 27.71
N ALA A 115 53.63 -23.85 26.61
CA ALA A 115 53.87 -22.62 25.86
C ALA A 115 53.63 -21.37 26.73
N LEU A 116 52.52 -21.33 27.48
CA LEU A 116 52.16 -20.24 28.38
C LEU A 116 53.23 -20.03 29.46
N LYS A 117 53.71 -21.10 30.12
CA LYS A 117 54.79 -21.03 31.12
C LYS A 117 56.07 -20.40 30.56
N CYS A 118 56.45 -20.76 29.33
CA CYS A 118 57.62 -20.18 28.66
C CYS A 118 57.42 -18.68 28.40
N LEU A 119 56.23 -18.29 27.94
CA LEU A 119 55.89 -16.91 27.59
C LEU A 119 55.71 -16.00 28.81
N GLU A 120 55.17 -16.50 29.92
CA GLU A 120 55.12 -15.74 31.18
C GLU A 120 56.50 -15.47 31.75
N ARG A 121 57.40 -16.46 31.67
CA ARG A 121 58.81 -16.28 32.03
C ARG A 121 59.48 -15.25 31.10
N ALA A 122 59.21 -15.30 29.79
CA ALA A 122 59.73 -14.33 28.84
C ALA A 122 59.19 -12.92 29.12
N ARG A 123 57.89 -12.77 29.43
CA ARG A 123 57.26 -11.50 29.80
C ARG A 123 57.86 -10.90 31.07
N GLY A 124 58.16 -11.72 32.08
CA GLY A 124 58.80 -11.26 33.31
C GLY A 124 60.21 -10.69 33.09
N LEU A 125 60.91 -11.17 32.05
CA LEU A 125 62.26 -10.72 31.68
C LEU A 125 62.24 -9.51 30.74
N ALA A 126 61.22 -9.39 29.88
CA ALA A 126 61.08 -8.27 28.96
C ALA A 126 59.60 -7.86 28.79
N PRO A 127 59.07 -7.02 29.70
CA PRO A 127 57.64 -6.73 29.79
C PRO A 127 57.11 -5.86 28.64
N THR A 128 57.98 -5.17 27.90
CA THR A 128 57.62 -4.28 26.78
C THR A 128 57.94 -4.86 25.41
N ARG A 129 58.47 -6.09 25.34
CA ARG A 129 58.91 -6.71 24.08
C ARG A 129 57.70 -7.21 23.29
N THR A 130 57.48 -6.63 22.12
CA THR A 130 56.24 -6.78 21.35
C THR A 130 55.99 -8.20 20.84
N ASP A 131 57.02 -8.91 20.41
CA ASP A 131 56.94 -10.32 19.96
C ASP A 131 56.57 -11.28 21.10
N VAL A 132 57.05 -11.05 22.32
CA VAL A 132 56.66 -11.79 23.54
C VAL A 132 55.20 -11.54 23.88
N LEU A 133 54.77 -10.27 23.90
CA LEU A 133 53.39 -9.90 24.19
C LEU A 133 52.42 -10.46 23.13
N GLN A 134 52.81 -10.42 21.85
CA GLN A 134 52.01 -10.98 20.76
C GLN A 134 51.89 -12.51 20.85
N ALA A 135 53.00 -13.21 21.09
CA ALA A 135 53.01 -14.66 21.25
C ALA A 135 52.20 -15.09 22.49
N LEU A 136 52.31 -14.34 23.58
CA LEU A 136 51.52 -14.56 24.80
C LEU A 136 50.02 -14.39 24.54
N ALA A 137 49.62 -13.31 23.85
CA ALA A 137 48.21 -13.07 23.51
C ALA A 137 47.64 -14.18 22.61
N ASN A 138 48.40 -14.67 21.63
CA ASN A 138 48.00 -15.79 20.78
C ASN A 138 47.75 -17.05 21.61
N VAL A 139 48.70 -17.46 22.46
CA VAL A 139 48.58 -18.68 23.28
C VAL A 139 47.46 -18.58 24.31
N LEU A 140 47.29 -17.42 24.96
CA LEU A 140 46.16 -17.18 25.86
C LEU A 140 44.82 -17.27 25.13
N THR A 141 44.74 -16.79 23.90
CA THR A 141 43.53 -16.86 23.08
C THR A 141 43.22 -18.30 22.64
N ASP A 142 44.24 -19.06 22.21
CA ASP A 142 44.07 -20.48 21.87
C ASP A 142 43.63 -21.30 23.09
N LEU A 143 44.24 -21.03 24.25
CA LEU A 143 43.91 -21.68 25.51
C LEU A 143 42.47 -21.36 25.95
N GLY A 144 42.08 -20.08 25.91
CA GLY A 144 40.71 -19.67 26.20
C GLY A 144 39.68 -20.32 25.28
N THR A 145 40.03 -20.52 24.01
CA THR A 145 39.17 -21.22 23.04
C THR A 145 39.04 -22.70 23.36
N ALA A 146 40.14 -23.37 23.68
CA ALA A 146 40.13 -24.78 24.11
C ALA A 146 39.33 -24.97 25.42
N GLU A 147 39.52 -24.08 26.39
CA GLU A 147 38.81 -24.07 27.67
C GLU A 147 37.31 -23.80 27.46
N LYS A 148 36.92 -22.88 26.57
CA LYS A 148 35.51 -22.61 26.21
C LYS A 148 34.85 -23.86 25.61
N LEU A 149 35.51 -24.51 24.65
CA LEU A 149 34.99 -25.73 23.98
C LEU A 149 34.80 -26.89 24.97
N THR A 150 35.68 -27.00 25.96
CA THR A 150 35.63 -28.02 27.01
C THR A 150 34.83 -27.59 28.25
N ARG A 151 34.22 -26.40 28.24
CA ARG A 151 33.40 -25.82 29.31
C ARG A 151 34.14 -25.66 30.65
N VAL A 152 35.44 -25.41 30.61
CA VAL A 152 36.25 -25.11 31.80
C VAL A 152 35.89 -23.71 32.33
N PRO A 153 35.49 -23.54 33.60
CA PRO A 153 35.17 -22.23 34.15
C PRO A 153 36.35 -21.24 34.04
N GLY A 154 36.06 -19.96 33.81
CA GLY A 154 37.09 -18.91 33.75
C GLY A 154 37.80 -18.77 32.39
N TRP A 155 37.40 -19.52 31.35
CA TRP A 155 37.95 -19.41 29.98
C TRP A 155 37.99 -17.98 29.45
N ARG A 156 37.00 -17.16 29.81
CA ARG A 156 36.90 -15.75 29.42
C ARG A 156 38.06 -14.90 29.94
N GLY A 157 38.53 -15.19 31.16
CA GLY A 157 39.68 -14.52 31.75
C GLY A 157 40.96 -14.72 30.93
N ARG A 158 41.04 -15.78 30.12
CA ARG A 158 42.15 -15.98 29.17
C ARG A 158 42.14 -14.96 28.04
N TYR A 159 40.96 -14.64 27.49
CA TYR A 159 40.84 -13.61 26.46
C TYR A 159 41.11 -12.22 27.02
N GLU A 160 40.64 -11.93 28.23
CA GLU A 160 40.91 -10.66 28.93
C GLU A 160 42.42 -10.52 29.21
N ALA A 161 43.08 -11.56 29.70
CA ALA A 161 44.53 -11.58 29.88
C ALA A 161 45.31 -11.44 28.55
N ALA A 162 44.77 -11.96 27.44
CA ALA A 162 45.35 -11.75 26.12
C ALA A 162 45.30 -10.26 25.71
N LEU A 163 44.20 -9.57 26.01
CA LEU A 163 44.04 -8.13 25.76
C LEU A 163 44.86 -7.26 26.73
N GLU A 164 45.08 -7.71 27.97
CA GLU A 164 46.03 -7.04 28.88
C GLU A 164 47.47 -7.11 28.34
N ALA A 165 47.86 -8.23 27.73
CA ALA A 165 49.17 -8.39 27.11
C ALA A 165 49.28 -7.62 25.79
N CYS A 166 48.24 -7.66 24.95
CA CYS A 166 48.20 -7.00 23.65
C CYS A 166 46.79 -6.39 23.41
N PRO A 167 46.59 -5.10 23.73
CA PRO A 167 45.28 -4.45 23.61
C PRO A 167 44.72 -4.40 22.18
N SER A 168 45.57 -4.53 21.16
CA SER A 168 45.16 -4.57 19.75
C SER A 168 45.04 -6.00 19.22
N HIS A 169 44.89 -7.02 20.08
CA HIS A 169 44.81 -8.40 19.62
C HIS A 169 43.43 -8.73 19.05
N ALA A 170 43.33 -8.75 17.73
CA ALA A 170 42.07 -8.91 17.00
C ALA A 170 41.29 -10.19 17.35
N GLN A 171 41.97 -11.34 17.47
CA GLN A 171 41.30 -12.63 17.71
C GLN A 171 40.69 -12.72 19.10
N ALA A 172 41.35 -12.19 20.14
CA ALA A 172 40.78 -12.12 21.49
C ALA A 172 39.55 -11.22 21.53
N HIS A 173 39.62 -10.05 20.89
CA HIS A 173 38.46 -9.17 20.73
C HIS A 173 37.30 -9.88 19.99
N TYR A 174 37.57 -10.54 18.87
CA TYR A 174 36.54 -11.30 18.14
C TYR A 174 35.90 -12.38 19.02
N ASN A 175 36.70 -13.19 19.72
CA ASN A 175 36.20 -14.27 20.58
C ASN A 175 35.39 -13.75 21.78
N LEU A 176 35.80 -12.63 22.39
CA LEU A 176 35.02 -11.95 23.43
C LEU A 176 33.71 -11.37 22.87
N GLY A 177 33.72 -10.87 21.64
CA GLY A 177 32.51 -10.43 20.93
C GLY A 177 31.51 -11.58 20.73
N VAL A 178 31.99 -12.75 20.31
CA VAL A 178 31.16 -13.97 20.15
C VAL A 178 30.59 -14.40 21.50
N ALA A 179 31.42 -14.47 22.54
CA ALA A 179 31.00 -14.78 23.89
C ALA A 179 29.91 -13.83 24.42
N ALA A 180 30.12 -12.52 24.27
CA ALA A 180 29.15 -11.51 24.67
C ALA A 180 27.82 -11.62 23.90
N GLY A 181 27.89 -11.95 22.61
CA GLY A 181 26.71 -12.20 21.79
C GLY A 181 25.88 -13.41 22.25
N GLU A 182 26.54 -14.53 22.56
CA GLU A 182 25.90 -15.75 23.09
C GLU A 182 25.19 -15.50 24.44
N GLU A 183 25.70 -14.55 25.23
CA GLU A 183 25.13 -14.14 26.52
C GLU A 183 24.07 -13.02 26.42
N GLY A 184 23.75 -12.57 25.19
CA GLY A 184 22.79 -11.49 24.95
C GLY A 184 23.29 -10.07 25.27
N ARG A 185 24.60 -9.90 25.51
CA ARG A 185 25.23 -8.61 25.86
C ARG A 185 25.66 -7.86 24.59
N ALA A 186 24.66 -7.40 23.83
CA ALA A 186 24.85 -6.87 22.47
C ALA A 186 25.77 -5.64 22.37
N GLU A 187 25.71 -4.70 23.31
CA GLU A 187 26.57 -3.48 23.26
C GLU A 187 28.04 -3.82 23.48
N GLU A 188 28.33 -4.77 24.38
CA GLU A 188 29.69 -5.25 24.59
C GLU A 188 30.20 -6.04 23.38
N ALA A 189 29.35 -6.91 22.80
CA ALA A 189 29.69 -7.64 21.60
C ALA A 189 30.07 -6.69 20.46
N ALA A 190 29.29 -5.64 20.23
CA ALA A 190 29.57 -4.61 19.22
C ALA A 190 30.89 -3.87 19.50
N ALA A 191 31.18 -3.51 20.76
CA ALA A 191 32.43 -2.86 21.14
C ALA A 191 33.64 -3.74 20.80
N HIS A 192 33.59 -5.01 21.21
CA HIS A 192 34.66 -5.97 20.93
C HIS A 192 34.82 -6.25 19.43
N TYR A 193 33.73 -6.36 18.65
CA TYR A 193 33.87 -6.50 17.21
C TYR A 193 34.43 -5.24 16.54
N ARG A 194 34.09 -4.02 17.01
CA ARG A 194 34.69 -2.77 16.52
C ARG A 194 36.20 -2.75 16.75
N ASP A 195 36.66 -3.21 17.91
CA ASP A 195 38.10 -3.28 18.21
C ASP A 195 38.79 -4.39 17.41
N ALA A 196 38.12 -5.53 17.19
CA ALA A 196 38.62 -6.59 16.33
C ALA A 196 38.84 -6.12 14.88
N VAL A 197 37.87 -5.40 14.29
CA VAL A 197 37.99 -4.89 12.91
C VAL A 197 38.94 -3.71 12.79
N ARG A 198 39.14 -2.91 13.85
CA ARG A 198 40.20 -1.89 13.89
C ARG A 198 41.59 -2.52 13.86
N ALA A 199 41.77 -3.61 14.61
CA ALA A 199 43.03 -4.33 14.67
C ALA A 199 43.30 -5.19 13.43
N ALA A 200 42.27 -5.81 12.85
CA ALA A 200 42.36 -6.63 11.65
C ALA A 200 41.23 -6.30 10.64
N PRO A 201 41.37 -5.22 9.84
CA PRO A 201 40.34 -4.80 8.88
C PRO A 201 40.00 -5.83 7.79
N ALA A 202 40.88 -6.81 7.56
CA ALA A 202 40.70 -7.88 6.59
C ALA A 202 39.95 -9.12 7.16
N CYS A 203 39.43 -9.09 8.39
CA CYS A 203 38.63 -10.19 8.93
C CYS A 203 37.15 -10.01 8.57
N ALA A 204 36.69 -10.72 7.55
CA ALA A 204 35.31 -10.64 7.07
C ALA A 204 34.28 -11.15 8.11
N GLU A 205 34.66 -12.14 8.93
CA GLU A 205 33.83 -12.73 9.98
C GLU A 205 33.54 -11.72 11.10
N ALA A 206 34.55 -10.94 11.51
CA ALA A 206 34.39 -9.89 12.52
C ALA A 206 33.46 -8.77 12.01
N TRP A 207 33.61 -8.36 10.75
CA TRP A 207 32.70 -7.42 10.09
C TRP A 207 31.27 -7.97 9.96
N CYS A 208 31.11 -9.24 9.58
CA CYS A 208 29.81 -9.90 9.50
C CYS A 208 29.09 -9.91 10.85
N ASN A 209 29.78 -10.34 11.91
CA ASN A 209 29.19 -10.42 13.25
C ASN A 209 28.91 -9.03 13.84
N LEU A 210 29.74 -8.03 13.54
CA LEU A 210 29.45 -6.63 13.87
C LEU A 210 28.14 -6.19 13.22
N GLY A 211 27.96 -6.45 11.92
CA GLY A 211 26.73 -6.14 11.19
C GLY A 211 25.49 -6.83 11.77
N VAL A 212 25.62 -8.10 12.18
CA VAL A 212 24.52 -8.87 12.80
C VAL A 212 24.09 -8.24 14.12
N VAL A 213 25.04 -7.91 14.98
CA VAL A 213 24.76 -7.28 16.28
C VAL A 213 24.13 -5.90 16.09
N LEU A 214 24.69 -5.05 15.22
CA LEU A 214 24.16 -3.71 14.94
C LEU A 214 22.71 -3.76 14.40
N ARG A 215 22.42 -4.69 13.48
CA ARG A 215 21.06 -4.92 12.98
C ARG A 215 20.11 -5.36 14.09
N SER A 216 20.52 -6.32 14.94
CA SER A 216 19.70 -6.78 16.06
C SER A 216 19.38 -5.67 17.06
N GLN A 217 20.34 -4.78 17.33
CA GLN A 217 20.14 -3.62 18.19
C GLN A 217 19.18 -2.59 17.57
N ALA A 218 19.08 -2.53 16.25
CA ALA A 218 18.08 -1.73 15.55
C ALA A 218 16.66 -2.29 15.77
N SER A 219 16.50 -3.61 15.89
CA SER A 219 15.20 -4.27 16.11
C SER A 219 14.67 -4.15 17.55
N CYS A 220 15.54 -4.01 18.57
CA CYS A 220 15.14 -3.92 19.99
C CYS A 220 14.64 -2.54 20.44
N CYS A 221 14.92 -1.47 19.70
CA CYS A 221 14.27 -0.18 19.92
C CYS A 221 12.92 -0.23 19.22
N GLY A 222 11.82 -0.38 19.96
CA GLY A 222 10.48 -0.13 19.43
C GLY A 222 10.39 1.25 18.75
N LEU A 223 9.29 1.50 18.04
CA LEU A 223 8.99 2.69 17.19
C LEU A 223 9.32 4.10 17.76
N CYS A 224 9.84 4.22 18.97
CA CYS A 224 10.04 5.43 19.75
C CYS A 224 11.26 6.28 19.34
N CYS A 225 12.23 5.79 18.54
CA CYS A 225 13.38 6.61 18.12
C CYS A 225 13.89 6.28 16.70
N TYR A 226 13.17 6.78 15.70
CA TYR A 226 13.44 6.59 14.26
C TYR A 226 14.88 6.92 13.84
N ARG A 227 15.48 7.95 14.47
CA ARG A 227 16.84 8.42 14.17
C ARG A 227 17.92 7.45 14.67
N SER A 228 17.70 6.83 15.83
CA SER A 228 18.63 5.85 16.40
C SER A 228 18.58 4.53 15.64
N LEU A 229 17.38 4.10 15.24
CA LEU A 229 17.16 2.88 14.45
C LEU A 229 17.80 2.98 13.05
N TYR A 230 17.65 4.13 12.40
CA TYR A 230 18.25 4.40 11.09
C TYR A 230 19.78 4.36 11.12
N GLY A 231 20.41 5.01 12.11
CA GLY A 231 21.88 5.02 12.24
C GLY A 231 22.49 3.63 12.44
N LYS A 232 21.86 2.78 13.27
CA LYS A 232 22.36 1.41 13.49
C LYS A 232 22.25 0.52 12.25
N LEU A 233 21.20 0.67 11.45
CA LEU A 233 21.06 -0.04 10.17
C LEU A 233 22.09 0.43 9.13
N GLU A 234 22.44 1.72 9.10
CA GLU A 234 23.52 2.22 8.25
C GLU A 234 24.89 1.64 8.65
N GLU A 235 25.20 1.61 9.95
CA GLU A 235 26.42 0.98 10.44
C GLU A 235 26.46 -0.53 10.11
N ALA A 236 25.33 -1.23 10.22
CA ALA A 236 25.23 -2.64 9.87
C ALA A 236 25.49 -2.89 8.37
N VAL A 237 24.86 -2.08 7.49
CA VAL A 237 25.07 -2.15 6.04
C VAL A 237 26.54 -1.89 5.70
N ALA A 238 27.16 -0.86 6.28
CA ALA A 238 28.56 -0.55 6.07
C ALA A 238 29.48 -1.71 6.50
N ALA A 239 29.20 -2.33 7.66
CA ALA A 239 29.95 -3.49 8.13
C ALA A 239 29.86 -4.68 7.14
N TYR A 240 28.68 -4.99 6.61
CA TYR A 240 28.55 -6.05 5.61
C TYR A 240 29.19 -5.69 4.26
N GLU A 241 29.12 -4.43 3.82
CA GLU A 241 29.79 -3.96 2.61
C GLU A 241 31.31 -4.11 2.72
N HIS A 242 31.89 -3.77 3.87
CA HIS A 242 33.30 -4.02 4.16
C HIS A 242 33.63 -5.51 4.16
N ALA A 243 32.81 -6.36 4.79
CA ALA A 243 32.99 -7.81 4.75
C ALA A 243 33.00 -8.36 3.31
N LEU A 244 32.12 -7.87 2.42
CA LEU A 244 32.12 -8.27 1.00
C LEU A 244 33.27 -7.67 0.19
N ALA A 245 33.74 -6.47 0.53
CA ALA A 245 34.91 -5.88 -0.13
C ALA A 245 36.16 -6.74 0.12
N VAL A 246 36.26 -7.33 1.31
CA VAL A 246 37.36 -8.23 1.70
C VAL A 246 37.13 -9.66 1.19
N ALA A 247 35.90 -10.17 1.27
CA ALA A 247 35.53 -11.52 0.86
C ALA A 247 34.28 -11.51 -0.06
N PRO A 248 34.44 -11.25 -1.38
CA PRO A 248 33.31 -11.07 -2.30
C PRO A 248 32.36 -12.27 -2.44
N ASN A 249 32.87 -13.48 -2.20
CA ASN A 249 32.11 -14.73 -2.33
C ASN A 249 31.51 -15.21 -0.99
N HIS A 250 31.41 -14.33 0.03
CA HIS A 250 30.87 -14.71 1.33
C HIS A 250 29.33 -14.71 1.33
N ASP A 251 28.72 -15.86 1.04
CA ASP A 251 27.26 -15.96 0.85
C ASP A 251 26.42 -15.53 2.07
N ILE A 252 26.85 -15.89 3.29
CA ILE A 252 26.16 -15.48 4.52
C ILE A 252 26.10 -13.94 4.63
N VAL A 253 27.21 -13.24 4.33
CA VAL A 253 27.25 -11.78 4.34
C VAL A 253 26.33 -11.20 3.27
N ARG A 254 26.31 -11.79 2.06
CA ARG A 254 25.40 -11.34 0.99
C ARG A 254 23.93 -11.42 1.40
N VAL A 255 23.52 -12.54 2.02
CA VAL A 255 22.15 -12.72 2.53
C VAL A 255 21.86 -11.73 3.66
N ASN A 256 22.76 -11.59 4.64
CA ASN A 256 22.58 -10.65 5.75
C ASN A 256 22.52 -9.19 5.29
N LEU A 257 23.32 -8.81 4.30
CA LEU A 257 23.26 -7.50 3.67
C LEU A 257 21.93 -7.28 2.95
N ALA A 258 21.42 -8.29 2.22
CA ALA A 258 20.11 -8.18 1.56
C ALA A 258 18.99 -7.91 2.58
N VAL A 259 18.98 -8.62 3.70
CA VAL A 259 18.02 -8.40 4.79
C VAL A 259 18.15 -6.98 5.36
N ALA A 260 19.37 -6.54 5.70
CA ALA A 260 19.63 -5.21 6.25
C ALA A 260 19.23 -4.08 5.28
N LEU A 261 19.46 -4.25 3.97
CA LEU A 261 19.03 -3.31 2.94
C LEU A 261 17.50 -3.25 2.85
N SER A 262 16.80 -4.38 2.98
CA SER A 262 15.33 -4.43 2.99
C SER A 262 14.74 -3.74 4.22
N GLU A 263 15.30 -3.98 5.41
CA GLU A 263 14.87 -3.31 6.64
C GLU A 263 15.12 -1.79 6.54
N ARG A 264 16.31 -1.38 6.07
CA ARG A 264 16.61 0.05 5.82
C ARG A 264 15.68 0.65 4.79
N GLY A 265 15.37 -0.06 3.70
CA GLY A 265 14.41 0.38 2.68
C GLY A 265 13.03 0.66 3.27
N SER A 266 12.57 -0.20 4.20
CA SER A 266 11.30 -0.01 4.92
C SER A 266 11.34 1.26 5.77
N VAL A 267 12.48 1.51 6.42
CA VAL A 267 12.67 2.70 7.24
C VAL A 267 12.70 3.99 6.39
N VAL A 268 13.39 3.96 5.26
CA VAL A 268 13.48 5.07 4.30
C VAL A 268 12.12 5.37 3.67
N LYS A 269 11.33 4.33 3.36
CA LYS A 269 9.97 4.46 2.82
C LYS A 269 9.06 5.27 3.74
N LEU A 270 9.04 4.98 5.04
CA LEU A 270 8.21 5.71 6.00
C LEU A 270 8.67 7.17 6.20
N GLN A 271 9.90 7.54 5.79
CA GLN A 271 10.34 8.94 5.72
C GLN A 271 9.83 9.67 4.46
N GLY A 272 9.06 8.99 3.60
CA GLY A 272 8.54 9.52 2.34
C GLY A 272 9.54 9.46 1.18
N LYS A 273 10.72 8.85 1.37
CA LYS A 273 11.76 8.73 0.34
C LYS A 273 11.59 7.46 -0.50
N GLN A 274 10.53 7.44 -1.30
CA GLN A 274 10.10 6.24 -2.02
C GLN A 274 11.17 5.69 -2.99
N GLU A 275 11.81 6.54 -3.77
CA GLU A 275 12.79 6.13 -4.79
C GLU A 275 14.04 5.50 -4.15
N GLU A 276 14.50 6.06 -3.03
CA GLU A 276 15.64 5.52 -2.27
C GLU A 276 15.28 4.14 -1.68
N ALA A 277 14.06 3.97 -1.16
CA ALA A 277 13.60 2.67 -0.66
C ALA A 277 13.56 1.61 -1.77
N VAL A 278 13.05 1.95 -2.96
CA VAL A 278 13.02 1.05 -4.13
C VAL A 278 14.42 0.60 -4.51
N ALA A 279 15.38 1.53 -4.59
CA ALA A 279 16.78 1.19 -4.91
C ALA A 279 17.39 0.23 -3.88
N LEU A 280 17.06 0.38 -2.60
CA LEU A 280 17.52 -0.52 -1.53
C LEU A 280 16.93 -1.93 -1.69
N TYR A 281 15.64 -2.06 -2.00
CA TYR A 281 15.02 -3.37 -2.24
C TYR A 281 15.55 -4.05 -3.51
N GLU A 282 15.77 -3.31 -4.59
CA GLU A 282 16.37 -3.85 -5.82
C GLU A 282 17.80 -4.35 -5.57
N ARG A 283 18.58 -3.58 -4.80
CA ARG A 283 19.92 -3.99 -4.38
C ARG A 283 19.90 -5.24 -3.50
N ALA A 284 18.93 -5.35 -2.59
CA ALA A 284 18.73 -6.57 -1.79
C ALA A 284 18.47 -7.80 -2.68
N LEU A 285 17.61 -7.68 -3.70
CA LEU A 285 17.34 -8.75 -4.66
C LEU A 285 18.54 -9.08 -5.56
N GLY A 286 19.38 -8.09 -5.88
CA GLY A 286 20.64 -8.33 -6.60
C GLY A 286 21.63 -9.17 -5.79
N LEU A 287 21.61 -9.07 -4.46
CA LEU A 287 22.45 -9.87 -3.56
C LEU A 287 21.85 -11.25 -3.29
N TYR A 288 20.55 -11.30 -3.00
CA TYR A 288 19.80 -12.52 -2.70
C TYR A 288 18.46 -12.54 -3.48
N PRO A 289 18.42 -13.18 -4.67
CA PRO A 289 17.25 -13.18 -5.55
C PRO A 289 16.00 -13.86 -4.99
N LEU A 290 16.12 -14.65 -3.91
CA LEU A 290 15.00 -15.31 -3.24
C LEU A 290 14.57 -14.58 -1.95
N HIS A 291 14.81 -13.27 -1.86
CA HIS A 291 14.39 -12.47 -0.71
C HIS A 291 12.92 -12.04 -0.81
N GLY A 292 12.01 -12.85 -0.26
CA GLY A 292 10.56 -12.65 -0.39
C GLY A 292 10.03 -11.33 0.17
N GLU A 293 10.60 -10.81 1.27
CA GLU A 293 10.18 -9.53 1.85
C GLU A 293 10.49 -8.34 0.93
N SER A 294 11.64 -8.34 0.26
CA SER A 294 11.96 -7.28 -0.71
C SER A 294 11.07 -7.37 -1.95
N MET A 295 10.70 -8.57 -2.40
CA MET A 295 9.70 -8.74 -3.46
C MET A 295 8.36 -8.15 -3.04
N TYR A 296 7.88 -8.47 -1.84
CA TYR A 296 6.64 -7.91 -1.31
C TYR A 296 6.70 -6.38 -1.23
N ASN A 297 7.77 -5.82 -0.66
CA ASN A 297 7.93 -4.37 -0.51
C ASN A 297 8.07 -3.63 -1.85
N LEU A 298 8.70 -4.25 -2.86
CA LEU A 298 8.68 -3.72 -4.23
C LEU A 298 7.29 -3.79 -4.85
N GLY A 299 6.49 -4.81 -4.54
CA GLY A 299 5.09 -4.89 -4.91
C GLY A 299 4.27 -3.73 -4.33
N VAL A 300 4.48 -3.43 -3.05
CA VAL A 300 3.86 -2.28 -2.37
C VAL A 300 4.28 -0.97 -3.03
N ALA A 301 5.58 -0.77 -3.24
CA ALA A 301 6.10 0.44 -3.85
C ALA A 301 5.62 0.63 -5.29
N ALA A 302 5.50 -0.47 -6.06
CA ALA A 302 4.97 -0.45 -7.41
C ALA A 302 3.47 -0.09 -7.43
N MET A 303 2.67 -0.57 -6.46
CA MET A 303 1.26 -0.16 -6.33
C MET A 303 1.12 1.32 -6.02
N GLU A 304 1.89 1.84 -5.06
CA GLU A 304 1.89 3.26 -4.72
C GLU A 304 2.31 4.15 -5.90
N ALA A 305 3.17 3.64 -6.78
CA ALA A 305 3.56 4.30 -8.03
C ALA A 305 2.58 4.08 -9.20
N GLY A 306 1.47 3.36 -9.01
CA GLY A 306 0.49 3.03 -10.05
C GLY A 306 0.97 1.98 -11.08
N GLN A 307 2.08 1.30 -10.83
CA GLN A 307 2.69 0.30 -11.72
C GLN A 307 2.09 -1.10 -11.48
N MET A 308 0.79 -1.26 -11.78
CA MET A 308 0.01 -2.46 -11.45
C MET A 308 0.62 -3.79 -11.95
N HIS A 309 1.13 -3.83 -13.19
CA HIS A 309 1.76 -5.05 -13.73
C HIS A 309 3.05 -5.42 -12.99
N ARG A 310 3.86 -4.42 -12.63
CA ARG A 310 5.07 -4.64 -11.83
C ARG A 310 4.71 -5.13 -10.43
N ALA A 311 3.66 -4.56 -9.83
CA ALA A 311 3.15 -5.00 -8.55
C ALA A 311 2.71 -6.47 -8.57
N ILE A 312 1.95 -6.90 -9.59
CA ILE A 312 1.56 -8.31 -9.74
C ILE A 312 2.78 -9.21 -9.81
N PHE A 313 3.74 -8.90 -10.68
CA PHE A 313 4.95 -9.72 -10.82
C PHE A 313 5.69 -9.87 -9.49
N MET A 314 5.84 -8.77 -8.75
CA MET A 314 6.54 -8.75 -7.47
C MET A 314 5.77 -9.50 -6.37
N TYR A 315 4.45 -9.32 -6.28
CA TYR A 315 3.63 -10.06 -5.32
C TYR A 315 3.54 -11.56 -5.64
N GLU A 316 3.39 -11.94 -6.91
CA GLU A 316 3.40 -13.35 -7.33
C GLU A 316 4.74 -14.04 -7.02
N SER A 317 5.84 -13.32 -7.21
CA SER A 317 7.17 -13.78 -6.81
C SER A 317 7.28 -13.92 -5.29
N ALA A 318 6.77 -12.94 -4.54
CA ALA A 318 6.77 -12.95 -3.09
C ALA A 318 5.98 -14.14 -2.52
N VAL A 319 4.75 -14.38 -2.98
CA VAL A 319 3.91 -15.51 -2.48
C VAL A 319 4.46 -16.87 -2.88
N ARG A 320 5.25 -16.97 -3.96
CA ARG A 320 5.94 -18.21 -4.33
C ARG A 320 7.06 -18.56 -3.34
N VAL A 321 7.75 -17.55 -2.82
CA VAL A 321 8.82 -17.71 -1.83
C VAL A 321 8.25 -17.79 -0.40
N LEU A 322 7.22 -17.00 -0.11
CA LEU A 322 6.55 -16.86 1.18
C LEU A 322 5.05 -17.21 1.06
N PRO A 323 4.69 -18.49 0.89
CA PRO A 323 3.30 -18.89 0.68
C PRO A 323 2.36 -18.56 1.84
N ALA A 324 2.91 -18.40 3.06
CA ALA A 324 2.18 -18.03 4.26
C ALA A 324 2.05 -16.50 4.48
N CYS A 325 2.55 -15.65 3.58
CA CYS A 325 2.43 -14.20 3.70
C CYS A 325 1.01 -13.74 3.29
N ALA A 326 0.13 -13.60 4.29
CA ALA A 326 -1.26 -13.17 4.08
C ALA A 326 -1.35 -11.75 3.47
N GLU A 327 -0.44 -10.86 3.83
CA GLU A 327 -0.36 -9.49 3.32
C GLU A 327 -0.07 -9.46 1.82
N ALA A 328 0.85 -10.30 1.34
CA ALA A 328 1.17 -10.40 -0.09
C ALA A 328 -0.02 -10.93 -0.90
N HIS A 329 -0.68 -11.98 -0.42
CA HIS A 329 -1.91 -12.51 -1.06
C HIS A 329 -3.01 -11.45 -1.08
N ASN A 330 -3.25 -10.74 0.03
CA ASN A 330 -4.28 -9.73 0.09
C ASN A 330 -4.00 -8.54 -0.84
N ASN A 331 -2.77 -8.03 -0.85
CA ASN A 331 -2.41 -6.92 -1.72
C ASN A 331 -2.47 -7.33 -3.20
N LEU A 332 -2.05 -8.55 -3.54
CA LEU A 332 -2.25 -9.12 -4.88
C LEU A 332 -3.73 -9.17 -5.26
N GLY A 333 -4.60 -9.57 -4.31
CA GLY A 333 -6.04 -9.54 -4.49
C GLY A 333 -6.60 -8.14 -4.75
N VAL A 334 -6.08 -7.12 -4.05
CA VAL A 334 -6.41 -5.70 -4.31
C VAL A 334 -6.03 -5.31 -5.73
N VAL A 335 -4.81 -5.66 -6.20
CA VAL A 335 -4.39 -5.33 -7.57
C VAL A 335 -5.31 -6.00 -8.60
N TYR A 336 -5.62 -7.28 -8.41
CA TYR A 336 -6.53 -8.00 -9.31
C TYR A 336 -7.94 -7.40 -9.32
N ARG A 337 -8.44 -6.95 -8.17
CA ARG A 337 -9.72 -6.26 -8.07
C ARG A 337 -9.71 -4.95 -8.85
N GLU A 338 -8.67 -4.14 -8.71
CA GLU A 338 -8.53 -2.87 -9.45
C GLU A 338 -8.42 -3.08 -10.96
N MET A 339 -7.79 -4.17 -11.40
CA MET A 339 -7.77 -4.58 -12.81
C MET A 339 -9.08 -5.21 -13.29
N GLY A 340 -10.08 -5.35 -12.41
CA GLY A 340 -11.38 -5.95 -12.72
C GLY A 340 -11.40 -7.47 -12.81
N ASN A 341 -10.33 -8.15 -12.39
CA ASN A 341 -10.27 -9.62 -12.31
C ASN A 341 -10.76 -10.10 -10.94
N ILE A 342 -12.08 -10.08 -10.77
CA ILE A 342 -12.73 -10.36 -9.48
C ILE A 342 -12.48 -11.81 -9.02
N ASP A 343 -12.43 -12.79 -9.92
CA ASP A 343 -12.23 -14.19 -9.54
C ASP A 343 -10.82 -14.45 -9.00
N ARG A 344 -9.79 -13.85 -9.62
CA ARG A 344 -8.44 -13.89 -9.06
C ARG A 344 -8.35 -13.12 -7.74
N ALA A 345 -9.04 -11.99 -7.62
CA ALA A 345 -9.09 -11.26 -6.36
C ALA A 345 -9.65 -12.11 -5.21
N VAL A 346 -10.79 -12.79 -5.43
CA VAL A 346 -11.38 -13.73 -4.45
C VAL A 346 -10.42 -14.86 -4.11
N THR A 347 -9.78 -15.46 -5.12
CA THR A 347 -8.79 -16.53 -4.91
C THR A 347 -7.65 -16.06 -4.00
N CYS A 348 -7.15 -14.85 -4.22
CA CYS A 348 -6.09 -14.26 -3.42
C CYS A 348 -6.55 -13.92 -1.99
N TYR A 349 -7.75 -13.36 -1.80
CA TYR A 349 -8.28 -13.09 -0.47
C TYR A 349 -8.53 -14.37 0.33
N LEU A 350 -9.02 -15.43 -0.30
CA LEU A 350 -9.16 -16.74 0.33
C LEU A 350 -7.79 -17.35 0.67
N ALA A 351 -6.78 -17.20 -0.20
CA ALA A 351 -5.42 -17.62 0.12
C ALA A 351 -4.83 -16.86 1.32
N ALA A 352 -5.09 -15.55 1.42
CA ALA A 352 -4.70 -14.74 2.57
C ALA A 352 -5.35 -15.23 3.87
N LEU A 353 -6.65 -15.55 3.84
CA LEU A 353 -7.40 -16.07 4.98
C LEU A 353 -7.02 -17.51 5.34
N ASN A 354 -6.62 -18.32 4.36
CA ASN A 354 -6.05 -19.66 4.64
C ASN A 354 -4.68 -19.56 5.32
N ALA A 355 -3.84 -18.61 4.90
CA ALA A 355 -2.56 -18.36 5.53
C ALA A 355 -2.71 -17.76 6.95
N ARG A 356 -3.70 -16.88 7.14
CA ARG A 356 -4.01 -16.27 8.43
C ARG A 356 -5.53 -16.04 8.57
N PRO A 357 -6.26 -16.94 9.26
CA PRO A 357 -7.72 -16.80 9.42
C PRO A 357 -8.13 -15.53 10.17
N ASN A 358 -7.32 -15.11 11.15
CA ASN A 358 -7.56 -13.90 11.94
C ASN A 358 -6.96 -12.66 11.25
N PHE A 359 -7.38 -12.36 10.01
CA PHE A 359 -6.86 -11.26 9.22
C PHE A 359 -7.97 -10.27 8.79
N PRO A 360 -8.20 -9.19 9.57
CA PRO A 360 -9.32 -8.26 9.36
C PRO A 360 -9.36 -7.63 7.97
N GLN A 361 -8.20 -7.25 7.41
CA GLN A 361 -8.11 -6.64 6.08
C GLN A 361 -8.56 -7.61 4.98
N GLY A 362 -8.19 -8.89 5.09
CA GLY A 362 -8.63 -9.94 4.16
C GLY A 362 -10.13 -10.19 4.23
N LEU A 363 -10.69 -10.24 5.44
CA LEU A 363 -12.14 -10.37 5.67
C LEU A 363 -12.91 -9.19 5.07
N ASN A 364 -12.47 -7.96 5.34
CA ASN A 364 -13.09 -6.75 4.80
C ASN A 364 -13.02 -6.70 3.26
N ASN A 365 -11.87 -7.00 2.67
CA ASN A 365 -11.71 -7.01 1.22
C ASN A 365 -12.57 -8.07 0.52
N LEU A 366 -12.70 -9.26 1.11
CA LEU A 366 -13.61 -10.29 0.61
C LEU A 366 -15.08 -9.85 0.74
N ALA A 367 -15.43 -9.21 1.85
CA ALA A 367 -16.78 -8.68 2.06
C ALA A 367 -17.16 -7.65 1.00
N VAL A 368 -16.25 -6.75 0.61
CA VAL A 368 -16.48 -5.79 -0.48
C VAL A 368 -16.84 -6.50 -1.79
N VAL A 369 -16.20 -7.63 -2.10
CA VAL A 369 -16.52 -8.41 -3.30
C VAL A 369 -17.90 -9.08 -3.19
N TYR A 370 -18.25 -9.62 -2.02
CA TYR A 370 -19.58 -10.21 -1.78
C TYR A 370 -20.68 -9.15 -1.83
N THR A 371 -20.44 -7.96 -1.29
CA THR A 371 -21.28 -6.78 -1.48
C THR A 371 -21.48 -6.50 -2.97
N ALA A 372 -20.41 -6.49 -3.77
CA ALA A 372 -20.50 -6.27 -5.22
C ALA A 372 -21.33 -7.33 -5.96
N ARG A 373 -21.34 -8.58 -5.46
CA ARG A 373 -22.12 -9.71 -6.01
C ARG A 373 -23.57 -9.79 -5.49
N GLY A 374 -23.96 -8.92 -4.56
CA GLY A 374 -25.29 -8.93 -3.93
C GLY A 374 -25.46 -9.97 -2.82
N GLN A 375 -24.36 -10.57 -2.35
CA GLN A 375 -24.30 -11.52 -1.23
C GLN A 375 -24.19 -10.75 0.10
N SER A 376 -25.26 -10.04 0.46
CA SER A 376 -25.25 -9.07 1.56
C SER A 376 -25.06 -9.68 2.94
N GLU A 377 -25.62 -10.88 3.19
CA GLU A 377 -25.54 -11.54 4.50
C GLU A 377 -24.13 -12.07 4.76
N GLU A 378 -23.53 -12.74 3.77
CA GLU A 378 -22.17 -13.25 3.84
C GLU A 378 -21.17 -12.10 4.00
N ALA A 379 -21.37 -10.98 3.28
CA ALA A 379 -20.55 -9.79 3.44
C ALA A 379 -20.65 -9.20 4.86
N LEU A 380 -21.86 -9.12 5.43
CA LEU A 380 -22.06 -8.61 6.78
C LEU A 380 -21.37 -9.50 7.82
N GLN A 381 -21.47 -10.82 7.71
CA GLN A 381 -20.80 -11.77 8.62
C GLN A 381 -19.27 -11.62 8.59
N LEU A 382 -18.69 -11.43 7.40
CA LEU A 382 -17.25 -11.18 7.25
C LEU A 382 -16.83 -9.86 7.94
N LEU A 383 -17.61 -8.79 7.78
CA LEU A 383 -17.31 -7.50 8.40
C LEU A 383 -17.46 -7.53 9.92
N LEU A 384 -18.50 -8.20 10.43
CA LEU A 384 -18.68 -8.41 11.87
C LEU A 384 -17.53 -9.25 12.46
N SER A 385 -17.07 -10.25 11.72
CA SER A 385 -15.88 -11.04 12.10
C SER A 385 -14.63 -10.17 12.13
N ALA A 386 -14.42 -9.30 11.12
CA ALA A 386 -13.31 -8.35 11.09
C ALA A 386 -13.34 -7.40 12.31
N LEU A 387 -14.51 -6.89 12.68
CA LEU A 387 -14.68 -6.03 13.86
C LEU A 387 -14.52 -6.77 15.19
N SER A 388 -14.87 -8.05 15.26
CA SER A 388 -14.62 -8.87 16.46
C SER A 388 -13.13 -9.06 16.72
N LEU A 389 -12.31 -9.08 15.66
CA LEU A 389 -10.85 -9.19 15.73
C LEU A 389 -10.17 -7.83 15.94
N ALA A 390 -10.70 -6.78 15.31
CA ALA A 390 -10.19 -5.42 15.37
C ALA A 390 -11.34 -4.40 15.50
N PRO A 391 -11.81 -4.10 16.72
CA PRO A 391 -12.94 -3.18 16.95
C PRO A 391 -12.71 -1.75 16.43
N GLU A 392 -11.46 -1.32 16.35
CA GLU A 392 -11.03 -0.01 15.86
C GLU A 392 -10.86 0.04 14.33
N TYR A 393 -11.21 -1.01 13.60
CA TYR A 393 -11.07 -1.02 12.14
C TYR A 393 -12.17 -0.18 11.45
N ALA A 394 -11.91 1.12 11.34
CA ALA A 394 -12.85 2.12 10.83
C ALA A 394 -13.50 1.74 9.47
N GLU A 395 -12.70 1.26 8.51
CA GLU A 395 -13.17 0.94 7.16
C GLU A 395 -14.26 -0.15 7.15
N ALA A 396 -14.23 -1.08 8.12
CA ALA A 396 -15.28 -2.10 8.25
C ALA A 396 -16.64 -1.48 8.61
N TRP A 397 -16.67 -0.43 9.45
CA TRP A 397 -17.89 0.31 9.76
C TRP A 397 -18.46 1.05 8.55
N ASN A 398 -17.60 1.67 7.72
CA ASN A 398 -18.03 2.25 6.44
C ASN A 398 -18.68 1.19 5.53
N ASN A 399 -18.05 0.02 5.39
CA ASN A 399 -18.58 -1.05 4.53
C ASN A 399 -19.88 -1.68 5.07
N ILE A 400 -20.05 -1.76 6.40
CA ILE A 400 -21.34 -2.13 7.01
C ILE A 400 -22.40 -1.08 6.68
N GLY A 401 -22.06 0.21 6.78
CA GLY A 401 -22.98 1.29 6.40
C GLY A 401 -23.42 1.21 4.95
N VAL A 402 -22.51 0.87 4.03
CA VAL A 402 -22.82 0.67 2.61
C VAL A 402 -23.80 -0.49 2.42
N LEU A 403 -23.57 -1.63 3.08
CA LEU A 403 -24.48 -2.78 3.04
C LEU A 403 -25.87 -2.42 3.58
N GLN A 404 -25.92 -1.75 4.74
CA GLN A 404 -27.16 -1.32 5.38
C GLN A 404 -27.95 -0.38 4.46
N ARG A 405 -27.30 0.62 3.86
CA ARG A 405 -27.92 1.51 2.87
C ARG A 405 -28.45 0.73 1.67
N ASP A 406 -27.65 -0.19 1.12
CA ASP A 406 -28.04 -0.96 -0.07
C ASP A 406 -29.30 -1.81 0.20
N VAL A 407 -29.47 -2.38 1.41
CA VAL A 407 -30.68 -3.14 1.80
C VAL A 407 -31.86 -2.27 2.28
N GLY A 408 -31.72 -0.93 2.27
CA GLY A 408 -32.75 0.02 2.68
C GLY A 408 -32.78 0.36 4.19
N ALA A 409 -31.76 -0.05 4.95
CA ALA A 409 -31.57 0.29 6.36
C ALA A 409 -30.75 1.59 6.52
N SER A 410 -31.26 2.70 5.98
CA SER A 410 -30.54 3.97 5.88
C SER A 410 -30.23 4.64 7.23
N VAL A 411 -31.06 4.43 8.26
CA VAL A 411 -30.84 4.99 9.60
C VAL A 411 -29.65 4.29 10.28
N GLU A 412 -29.62 2.96 10.20
CA GLU A 412 -28.53 2.16 10.71
C GLU A 412 -27.23 2.45 9.95
N ALA A 413 -27.32 2.68 8.63
CA ALA A 413 -26.18 3.08 7.81
C ALA A 413 -25.53 4.38 8.32
N ILE A 414 -26.32 5.41 8.63
CA ILE A 414 -25.83 6.67 9.20
C ILE A 414 -25.06 6.41 10.51
N SER A 415 -25.62 5.61 11.41
CA SER A 415 -24.95 5.25 12.67
C SER A 415 -23.61 4.53 12.43
N SER A 416 -23.55 3.63 11.44
CA SER A 416 -22.31 2.94 11.08
C SER A 416 -21.26 3.90 10.49
N TYR A 417 -21.66 4.84 9.63
CA TYR A 417 -20.73 5.87 9.13
C TYR A 417 -20.24 6.79 10.26
N GLU A 418 -21.08 7.13 11.23
CA GLU A 418 -20.68 7.92 12.40
C GLU A 418 -19.69 7.18 13.30
N LYS A 419 -19.83 5.85 13.45
CA LYS A 419 -18.81 5.02 14.13
C LYS A 419 -17.49 5.02 13.38
N CYS A 420 -17.52 4.95 12.04
CA CYS A 420 -16.31 5.08 11.23
C CYS A 420 -15.64 6.44 11.44
N LEU A 421 -16.41 7.53 11.40
CA LEU A 421 -15.91 8.90 11.55
C LEU A 421 -15.44 9.21 12.98
N ALA A 422 -15.96 8.52 13.99
CA ALA A 422 -15.45 8.61 15.36
C ALA A 422 -14.04 8.00 15.51
N LEU A 423 -13.71 6.99 14.70
CA LEU A 423 -12.40 6.33 14.67
C LEU A 423 -11.42 7.03 13.71
N ASP A 424 -11.92 7.48 12.56
CA ASP A 424 -11.17 8.17 11.51
C ASP A 424 -11.99 9.37 11.00
N PRO A 425 -11.84 10.56 11.62
CA PRO A 425 -12.61 11.77 11.27
C PRO A 425 -12.42 12.25 9.83
N ASP A 426 -11.29 11.91 9.21
CA ASP A 426 -10.96 12.30 7.83
C ASP A 426 -11.32 11.19 6.82
N ASN A 427 -12.02 10.13 7.24
CA ASN A 427 -12.44 9.05 6.35
C ASN A 427 -13.39 9.57 5.26
N ARG A 428 -12.82 9.77 4.08
CA ARG A 428 -13.52 10.36 2.92
C ARG A 428 -14.78 9.59 2.52
N ASN A 429 -14.71 8.26 2.52
CA ASN A 429 -15.83 7.43 2.07
C ASN A 429 -16.99 7.51 3.06
N ALA A 430 -16.71 7.35 4.36
CA ALA A 430 -17.74 7.41 5.40
C ALA A 430 -18.42 8.77 5.48
N GLY A 431 -17.65 9.87 5.41
CA GLY A 431 -18.21 11.22 5.43
C GLY A 431 -19.19 11.47 4.29
N GLN A 432 -18.80 11.13 3.06
CA GLN A 432 -19.66 11.31 1.88
C GLN A 432 -20.86 10.36 1.87
N ASN A 433 -20.66 9.09 2.23
CA ASN A 433 -21.74 8.13 2.33
C ASN A 433 -22.75 8.51 3.42
N ARG A 434 -22.29 9.12 4.52
CA ARG A 434 -23.15 9.72 5.55
C ARG A 434 -23.98 10.84 4.96
N LEU A 435 -23.36 11.82 4.30
CA LEU A 435 -24.07 12.93 3.66
C LEU A 435 -25.12 12.46 2.66
N LEU A 436 -24.78 11.48 1.81
CA LEU A 436 -25.74 10.87 0.90
C LEU A 436 -26.89 10.20 1.66
N SER A 437 -26.61 9.51 2.76
CA SER A 437 -27.63 8.79 3.54
C SER A 437 -28.56 9.71 4.33
N LEU A 438 -28.09 10.89 4.76
CA LEU A 438 -28.96 11.92 5.36
C LEU A 438 -30.08 12.34 4.40
N ASN A 439 -29.78 12.36 3.09
CA ASN A 439 -30.76 12.61 2.04
C ASN A 439 -31.75 11.45 1.84
N TYR A 440 -31.74 10.36 2.61
CA TYR A 440 -32.81 9.35 2.59
C TYR A 440 -33.72 9.41 3.82
N VAL A 441 -33.27 10.06 4.89
CA VAL A 441 -33.90 9.98 6.21
C VAL A 441 -34.47 11.34 6.63
N TYR A 442 -33.66 12.39 6.63
CA TYR A 442 -33.98 13.69 7.26
C TYR A 442 -34.56 14.70 6.27
N HIS A 443 -35.38 14.22 5.33
CA HIS A 443 -35.94 15.06 4.29
C HIS A 443 -36.86 16.15 4.85
N GLY A 444 -36.61 17.40 4.45
CA GLY A 444 -37.35 18.56 4.96
C GLY A 444 -36.76 19.17 6.23
N GLU A 445 -35.81 18.52 6.89
CA GLU A 445 -34.95 19.13 7.92
C GLU A 445 -33.79 19.87 7.26
N THR A 446 -34.14 20.95 6.56
CA THR A 446 -33.25 21.65 5.64
C THR A 446 -32.00 22.21 6.32
N ASP A 447 -32.11 22.57 7.60
CA ASP A 447 -30.98 23.04 8.39
C ASP A 447 -29.98 21.93 8.68
N LEU A 448 -30.43 20.78 9.19
CA LEU A 448 -29.58 19.65 9.55
C LEU A 448 -28.74 19.17 8.37
N ILE A 449 -29.38 18.98 7.21
CA ILE A 449 -28.66 18.49 6.02
C ILE A 449 -27.67 19.55 5.53
N CYS A 450 -28.09 20.82 5.41
CA CYS A 450 -27.20 21.88 4.93
C CYS A 450 -26.00 22.09 5.85
N ASP A 451 -26.21 22.09 7.16
CA ASP A 451 -25.18 22.25 8.17
C ASP A 451 -24.18 21.08 8.13
N ALA A 452 -24.66 19.83 8.04
CA ALA A 452 -23.78 18.67 7.88
C ALA A 452 -22.89 18.74 6.63
N HIS A 453 -23.43 19.23 5.50
CA HIS A 453 -22.63 19.41 4.29
C HIS A 453 -21.59 20.52 4.46
N ARG A 454 -21.97 21.65 5.07
CA ARG A 454 -21.07 22.77 5.34
C ARG A 454 -19.92 22.37 6.27
N ASP A 455 -20.21 21.66 7.36
CA ASP A 455 -19.20 21.22 8.33
C ASP A 455 -18.21 20.23 7.72
N TRP A 456 -18.72 19.29 6.92
CA TRP A 456 -17.88 18.40 6.13
C TRP A 456 -17.03 19.18 5.12
N GLY A 457 -17.62 20.12 4.38
CA GLY A 457 -16.92 20.93 3.39
C GLY A 457 -15.79 21.76 3.98
N GLN A 458 -15.99 22.35 5.16
CA GLN A 458 -14.95 23.06 5.91
C GLN A 458 -13.80 22.14 6.32
N SER A 459 -14.14 20.95 6.84
CA SER A 459 -13.13 19.95 7.24
C SER A 459 -12.34 19.44 6.05
N PHE A 460 -13.04 19.12 4.96
CA PHE A 460 -12.49 18.60 3.70
C PHE A 460 -11.61 19.63 2.99
N GLN A 461 -11.94 20.92 3.03
CA GLN A 461 -11.14 21.99 2.44
C GLN A 461 -9.73 22.06 3.04
N ARG A 462 -9.55 21.71 4.32
CA ARG A 462 -8.22 21.70 4.97
C ARG A 462 -7.25 20.69 4.34
N LEU A 463 -7.78 19.64 3.71
CA LEU A 463 -7.00 18.60 3.02
C LEU A 463 -6.62 18.99 1.59
N HIS A 464 -7.19 20.08 1.06
CA HIS A 464 -7.03 20.51 -0.33
C HIS A 464 -6.66 21.99 -0.41
N PRO A 465 -5.34 22.33 -0.42
CA PRO A 465 -4.88 23.70 -0.54
C PRO A 465 -5.41 24.38 -1.82
N ARG A 466 -5.87 25.63 -1.70
CA ARG A 466 -6.33 26.43 -2.84
C ARG A 466 -5.15 26.74 -3.77
N LEU A 467 -5.38 26.58 -5.06
CA LEU A 467 -4.47 27.05 -6.10
C LEU A 467 -4.44 28.59 -6.12
N PRO A 468 -3.34 29.20 -6.59
CA PRO A 468 -3.26 30.64 -6.74
C PRO A 468 -4.44 31.16 -7.59
N PRO A 469 -5.14 32.21 -7.14
CA PRO A 469 -6.27 32.75 -7.88
C PRO A 469 -5.79 33.20 -9.26
N ARG A 470 -6.54 32.82 -10.30
CA ARG A 470 -6.23 33.21 -11.67
C ARG A 470 -6.28 34.73 -11.78
N VAL A 471 -5.17 35.33 -12.20
CA VAL A 471 -5.11 36.77 -12.45
C VAL A 471 -6.03 37.08 -13.62
N ARG A 472 -6.90 38.07 -13.42
CA ARG A 472 -7.83 38.54 -14.43
C ARG A 472 -7.09 39.22 -15.56
N ASP A 473 -7.24 38.70 -16.77
CA ASP A 473 -6.75 39.38 -17.97
C ASP A 473 -7.86 40.27 -18.57
N LYS A 474 -7.65 41.58 -18.56
CA LYS A 474 -8.61 42.56 -19.12
C LYS A 474 -8.70 42.46 -20.64
N ALA A 475 -7.67 41.94 -21.32
CA ALA A 475 -7.69 41.72 -22.76
C ALA A 475 -8.61 40.54 -23.15
N ASP A 476 -8.71 39.52 -22.30
CA ASP A 476 -9.54 38.33 -22.52
C ASP A 476 -11.03 38.68 -22.61
N GLU A 477 -11.53 39.54 -21.73
CA GLU A 477 -12.96 39.93 -21.65
C GLU A 477 -13.38 40.80 -22.85
N ALA A 478 -12.47 41.63 -23.37
CA ALA A 478 -12.71 42.50 -24.52
C ALA A 478 -12.57 41.78 -25.88
N SER A 479 -11.91 40.61 -25.92
CA SER A 479 -11.54 39.90 -27.15
C SER A 479 -12.68 39.15 -27.85
N GLY A 480 -13.83 38.95 -27.17
CA GLY A 480 -14.90 38.09 -27.69
C GLY A 480 -14.49 36.61 -27.84
N ARG A 481 -13.42 36.17 -27.15
CA ARG A 481 -12.93 34.79 -27.22
C ARG A 481 -13.97 33.77 -26.81
N LYS A 482 -13.75 32.52 -27.25
CA LYS A 482 -14.55 31.37 -26.84
C LYS A 482 -14.48 31.19 -25.32
N LEU A 483 -15.62 30.85 -24.71
CA LEU A 483 -15.70 30.49 -23.31
C LEU A 483 -15.16 29.07 -23.13
N ARG A 484 -14.21 28.87 -22.21
CA ARG A 484 -13.65 27.54 -21.94
C ARG A 484 -14.46 26.86 -20.84
N VAL A 485 -15.20 25.83 -21.23
CA VAL A 485 -16.08 25.08 -20.32
C VAL A 485 -15.49 23.69 -20.10
N GLY A 486 -15.26 23.33 -18.84
CA GLY A 486 -14.78 22.02 -18.43
C GLY A 486 -15.86 21.20 -17.73
N TYR A 487 -15.99 19.92 -18.05
CA TYR A 487 -16.82 18.96 -17.31
C TYR A 487 -15.93 17.92 -16.65
N ILE A 488 -16.11 17.69 -15.34
CA ILE A 488 -15.34 16.70 -14.57
C ILE A 488 -16.25 15.65 -13.94
N SER A 489 -15.96 14.37 -14.22
CA SER A 489 -16.73 13.26 -13.66
C SER A 489 -15.98 11.93 -13.77
N PRO A 490 -16.08 11.04 -12.76
CA PRO A 490 -15.69 9.64 -12.88
C PRO A 490 -16.74 8.78 -13.61
N ASP A 491 -17.92 9.35 -13.89
CA ASP A 491 -19.12 8.61 -14.29
C ASP A 491 -19.43 8.66 -15.78
N LEU A 492 -18.43 8.99 -16.61
CA LEU A 492 -18.57 9.05 -18.08
C LEU A 492 -18.47 7.65 -18.72
N PHE A 493 -19.23 6.69 -18.20
CA PHE A 493 -19.45 5.34 -18.72
C PHE A 493 -20.96 5.04 -18.69
N THR A 494 -21.42 3.81 -18.94
CA THR A 494 -22.84 3.41 -18.80
C THR A 494 -23.26 3.54 -17.34
N HIS A 495 -23.73 4.74 -16.99
CA HIS A 495 -24.05 5.20 -15.64
C HIS A 495 -25.13 6.29 -15.72
N SER A 496 -25.89 6.47 -14.65
CA SER A 496 -26.96 7.48 -14.54
C SER A 496 -26.54 8.87 -15.00
N VAL A 497 -25.38 9.37 -14.56
CA VAL A 497 -24.86 10.71 -14.90
C VAL A 497 -24.65 10.88 -16.40
N SER A 498 -24.08 9.87 -17.08
CA SER A 498 -23.71 10.02 -18.49
C SER A 498 -24.92 10.13 -19.41
N TYR A 499 -26.10 9.63 -19.03
CA TYR A 499 -27.32 9.82 -19.82
C TYR A 499 -27.77 11.28 -19.84
N PHE A 500 -27.39 12.08 -18.84
CA PHE A 500 -27.72 13.51 -18.81
C PHE A 500 -26.56 14.38 -19.26
N ALA A 501 -25.32 13.97 -18.97
CA ALA A 501 -24.13 14.68 -19.39
C ALA A 501 -23.87 14.57 -20.91
N GLU A 502 -24.44 13.59 -21.60
CA GLU A 502 -24.19 13.40 -23.04
C GLU A 502 -24.58 14.64 -23.87
N ALA A 503 -25.75 15.24 -23.62
CA ALA A 503 -26.19 16.43 -24.34
C ALA A 503 -25.19 17.62 -24.27
N PRO A 504 -24.76 18.09 -23.07
CA PRO A 504 -23.75 19.14 -22.99
C PRO A 504 -22.39 18.74 -23.58
N LEU A 505 -22.05 17.45 -23.60
CA LEU A 505 -20.80 16.99 -24.19
C LEU A 505 -20.83 16.93 -25.73
N THR A 506 -22.00 17.00 -26.36
CA THR A 506 -22.16 16.86 -27.82
C THR A 506 -22.70 18.10 -28.53
N HIS A 507 -23.49 18.95 -27.85
CA HIS A 507 -24.25 20.03 -28.49
C HIS A 507 -23.71 21.45 -28.27
N HIS A 508 -22.58 21.62 -27.58
CA HIS A 508 -21.98 22.95 -27.44
C HIS A 508 -21.63 23.58 -28.80
N ASN A 509 -21.95 24.86 -28.95
CA ASN A 509 -21.59 25.62 -30.14
C ASN A 509 -20.09 25.90 -30.15
N THR A 510 -19.37 25.19 -31.02
CA THR A 510 -17.91 25.31 -31.13
C THR A 510 -17.42 26.69 -31.56
N ALA A 511 -18.30 27.58 -32.06
CA ALA A 511 -17.94 28.96 -32.38
C ALA A 511 -17.86 29.85 -31.13
N THR A 512 -18.61 29.54 -30.07
CA THR A 512 -18.76 30.35 -28.86
C THR A 512 -18.14 29.69 -27.62
N VAL A 513 -18.01 28.36 -27.62
CA VAL A 513 -17.49 27.54 -26.52
C VAL A 513 -16.33 26.67 -27.00
N GLU A 514 -15.29 26.58 -26.17
CA GLU A 514 -14.22 25.58 -26.25
C GLU A 514 -14.46 24.57 -25.11
N LEU A 515 -14.77 23.32 -25.47
CA LEU A 515 -15.18 22.27 -24.53
C LEU A 515 -13.99 21.43 -24.07
N PHE A 516 -13.93 21.17 -22.77
CA PHE A 516 -12.96 20.29 -22.13
C PHE A 516 -13.66 19.22 -21.30
N VAL A 517 -13.17 17.99 -21.37
CA VAL A 517 -13.73 16.85 -20.64
C VAL A 517 -12.64 16.20 -19.79
N TYR A 518 -12.84 16.20 -18.48
CA TYR A 518 -11.97 15.56 -17.50
C TYR A 518 -12.58 14.21 -17.10
N ASN A 519 -12.37 13.21 -17.95
CA ASN A 519 -12.83 11.86 -17.70
C ASN A 519 -11.96 11.19 -16.61
N CYS A 520 -12.57 10.96 -15.46
CA CYS A 520 -11.94 10.34 -14.30
C CYS A 520 -12.35 8.86 -14.11
N CYS A 521 -12.93 8.25 -15.14
CA CYS A 521 -13.41 6.88 -15.10
C CYS A 521 -12.26 5.89 -14.91
N LEU A 522 -12.42 4.96 -13.97
CA LEU A 522 -11.44 3.90 -13.72
C LEU A 522 -11.43 2.85 -14.84
N LYS A 523 -12.60 2.54 -15.41
CA LYS A 523 -12.78 1.56 -16.47
C LYS A 523 -13.85 2.04 -17.45
N GLY A 524 -13.39 2.58 -18.57
CA GLY A 524 -14.28 3.03 -19.63
C GLY A 524 -14.99 1.88 -20.34
N ASP A 525 -16.13 2.19 -20.93
CA ASP A 525 -16.88 1.28 -21.81
C ASP A 525 -17.14 1.93 -23.18
N ALA A 526 -17.99 1.30 -24.01
CA ALA A 526 -18.34 1.83 -25.32
C ALA A 526 -18.93 3.25 -25.26
N LYS A 527 -19.63 3.61 -24.17
CA LYS A 527 -20.14 4.97 -23.99
C LYS A 527 -19.01 5.94 -23.65
N THR A 528 -18.06 5.54 -22.83
CA THR A 528 -16.85 6.33 -22.58
C THR A 528 -16.11 6.65 -23.89
N GLU A 529 -15.87 5.65 -24.75
CA GLU A 529 -15.20 5.86 -26.03
C GLU A 529 -15.94 6.86 -26.93
N ARG A 530 -17.29 6.84 -26.93
CA ARG A 530 -18.10 7.81 -27.68
C ARG A 530 -18.01 9.22 -27.10
N LEU A 531 -17.95 9.34 -25.78
CA LEU A 531 -17.88 10.63 -25.08
C LEU A 531 -16.45 11.20 -24.98
N LYS A 532 -15.43 10.51 -25.54
CA LYS A 532 -14.05 11.02 -25.58
C LYS A 532 -13.92 12.23 -26.50
N GLY A 533 -14.04 13.42 -25.93
CA GLY A 533 -13.46 14.66 -26.47
C GLY A 533 -12.02 14.84 -25.97
N VAL A 534 -11.18 15.56 -26.73
CA VAL A 534 -9.74 15.76 -26.43
C VAL A 534 -9.54 16.17 -24.97
N VAL A 535 -9.02 15.25 -24.15
CA VAL A 535 -8.64 15.51 -22.76
C VAL A 535 -7.33 16.30 -22.80
N THR A 536 -7.40 17.62 -22.80
CA THR A 536 -6.21 18.42 -22.55
C THR A 536 -6.27 18.93 -21.12
N SER A 537 -5.27 18.55 -20.31
CA SER A 537 -4.96 19.19 -19.02
C SER A 537 -4.40 20.59 -19.27
N LYS A 538 -5.19 21.46 -19.90
CA LYS A 538 -4.78 22.84 -20.17
C LYS A 538 -5.15 23.71 -18.98
N PRO A 539 -4.20 24.49 -18.43
CA PRO A 539 -4.54 25.56 -17.52
C PRO A 539 -5.43 26.59 -18.23
N GLY A 540 -6.40 27.16 -17.51
CA GLY A 540 -7.23 28.27 -17.99
C GLY A 540 -8.66 27.93 -18.40
N ILE A 541 -9.31 26.99 -17.72
CA ILE A 541 -10.78 26.82 -17.75
C ILE A 541 -11.45 28.06 -17.13
N ASP A 542 -12.57 28.49 -17.71
CA ASP A 542 -13.34 29.63 -17.22
C ASP A 542 -14.53 29.17 -16.35
N VAL A 543 -15.23 28.12 -16.80
CA VAL A 543 -16.33 27.48 -16.06
C VAL A 543 -16.03 25.99 -15.92
N LEU A 544 -15.91 25.51 -14.69
CA LEU A 544 -15.73 24.08 -14.39
C LEU A 544 -16.99 23.51 -13.76
N VAL A 545 -17.56 22.48 -14.39
CA VAL A 545 -18.80 21.82 -13.99
C VAL A 545 -18.48 20.43 -13.42
N GLU A 546 -18.79 20.25 -12.15
CA GLU A 546 -18.68 18.99 -11.41
C GLU A 546 -20.01 18.22 -11.51
N LEU A 547 -19.94 16.94 -11.90
CA LEU A 547 -21.13 16.15 -12.25
C LEU A 547 -21.49 15.01 -11.28
N THR A 548 -20.87 14.94 -10.10
CA THR A 548 -20.86 13.73 -9.25
C THR A 548 -21.39 14.01 -7.84
N GLY A 549 -20.96 15.12 -7.22
CA GLY A 549 -21.17 15.45 -5.81
C GLY A 549 -20.65 14.37 -4.85
N HIS A 550 -21.34 14.13 -3.72
CA HIS A 550 -20.90 13.20 -2.66
C HIS A 550 -21.19 11.71 -2.97
N THR A 551 -21.04 11.31 -4.24
CA THR A 551 -21.11 9.90 -4.67
C THR A 551 -19.71 9.35 -4.96
N ALA A 552 -19.62 8.03 -5.20
CA ALA A 552 -18.34 7.31 -5.25
C ALA A 552 -17.34 7.92 -6.25
N ASN A 553 -16.06 7.94 -5.88
CA ASN A 553 -14.95 8.37 -6.74
C ASN A 553 -15.02 9.82 -7.27
N ASN A 554 -15.86 10.69 -6.70
CA ASN A 554 -15.96 12.09 -7.12
C ASN A 554 -14.63 12.85 -7.10
N ARG A 555 -14.62 14.04 -7.71
CA ARG A 555 -13.46 14.94 -7.77
C ARG A 555 -13.71 16.25 -7.02
N LEU A 556 -14.49 16.22 -5.94
CA LEU A 556 -14.71 17.40 -5.09
C LEU A 556 -13.41 17.97 -4.50
N GLY A 557 -12.38 17.15 -4.29
CA GLY A 557 -11.05 17.63 -3.88
C GLY A 557 -10.39 18.53 -4.93
N THR A 558 -10.64 18.28 -6.22
CA THR A 558 -10.22 19.15 -7.32
C THR A 558 -10.98 20.47 -7.24
N MET A 559 -12.29 20.44 -6.99
CA MET A 559 -13.10 21.66 -6.85
C MET A 559 -12.65 22.50 -5.64
N ALA A 560 -12.35 21.85 -4.51
CA ALA A 560 -11.83 22.51 -3.30
C ALA A 560 -10.50 23.26 -3.55
N ALA A 561 -9.70 22.82 -4.51
CA ALA A 561 -8.47 23.50 -4.90
C ALA A 561 -8.70 24.77 -5.74
N CYS A 562 -9.95 25.12 -6.10
CA CYS A 562 -10.30 26.28 -6.92
C CYS A 562 -9.53 26.43 -8.25
N PRO A 563 -9.44 25.37 -9.11
CA PRO A 563 -8.73 25.43 -10.39
C PRO A 563 -9.39 26.33 -11.43
N SER A 564 -10.67 26.69 -11.24
CA SER A 564 -11.44 27.53 -12.15
C SER A 564 -12.08 28.69 -11.39
N PRO A 565 -12.14 29.89 -11.98
CA PRO A 565 -12.78 31.06 -11.38
C PRO A 565 -14.29 30.91 -11.17
N VAL A 566 -14.99 30.22 -12.08
CA VAL A 566 -16.39 29.82 -11.89
C VAL A 566 -16.46 28.31 -11.75
N GLN A 567 -17.02 27.86 -10.63
CA GLN A 567 -17.20 26.45 -10.32
C GLN A 567 -18.68 26.15 -10.06
N VAL A 568 -19.19 25.14 -10.76
CA VAL A 568 -20.59 24.77 -10.78
C VAL A 568 -20.72 23.29 -10.44
N THR A 569 -21.75 22.90 -9.70
CA THR A 569 -22.16 21.49 -9.54
C THR A 569 -23.50 21.25 -10.24
N TRP A 570 -23.65 20.09 -10.87
CA TRP A 570 -24.88 19.69 -11.55
C TRP A 570 -25.05 18.17 -11.53
N ILE A 571 -26.30 17.72 -11.70
CA ILE A 571 -26.78 16.34 -11.91
C ILE A 571 -26.47 15.27 -10.84
N GLY A 572 -25.21 14.94 -10.58
CA GLY A 572 -24.85 13.67 -9.92
C GLY A 572 -25.25 13.53 -8.45
N TYR A 573 -25.64 14.62 -7.81
CA TYR A 573 -25.98 14.65 -6.40
C TYR A 573 -27.17 15.57 -6.13
N PRO A 574 -28.15 15.16 -5.29
CA PRO A 574 -29.42 15.87 -5.12
C PRO A 574 -29.34 17.08 -4.19
N ASN A 575 -28.18 17.36 -3.59
CA ASN A 575 -28.05 18.38 -2.56
C ASN A 575 -26.74 19.18 -2.69
N SER A 576 -26.44 20.02 -1.71
CA SER A 576 -25.23 20.84 -1.66
C SER A 576 -23.96 20.00 -1.66
N THR A 577 -22.87 20.51 -2.24
CA THR A 577 -21.52 19.98 -2.05
C THR A 577 -20.94 20.36 -0.69
N GLY A 578 -21.46 21.42 -0.07
CA GLY A 578 -20.91 21.96 1.18
C GLY A 578 -19.61 22.75 1.02
N LEU A 579 -19.03 22.79 -0.18
CA LEU A 579 -17.76 23.48 -0.45
C LEU A 579 -18.01 24.95 -0.77
N GLU A 580 -17.34 25.84 -0.05
CA GLU A 580 -17.27 27.28 -0.39
C GLU A 580 -16.65 27.50 -1.79
N ALA A 581 -15.77 26.59 -2.19
CA ALA A 581 -15.14 26.62 -3.50
C ALA A 581 -16.12 26.39 -4.66
N VAL A 582 -17.30 25.81 -4.45
CA VAL A 582 -18.32 25.63 -5.50
C VAL A 582 -19.36 26.73 -5.33
N GLN A 583 -19.43 27.66 -6.29
CA GLN A 583 -20.30 28.85 -6.14
C GLN A 583 -21.74 28.56 -6.53
N TYR A 584 -21.94 27.73 -7.55
CA TYR A 584 -23.25 27.59 -8.21
C TYR A 584 -23.73 26.15 -8.28
N ARG A 585 -25.04 25.95 -8.13
CA ARG A 585 -25.71 24.67 -8.37
C ARG A 585 -26.79 24.85 -9.42
N ILE A 586 -26.75 24.06 -10.49
CA ILE A 586 -27.77 24.07 -11.53
C ILE A 586 -29.01 23.30 -11.08
N THR A 587 -30.18 23.91 -11.25
CA THR A 587 -31.52 23.36 -10.95
C THR A 587 -32.56 23.99 -11.88
N ASP A 588 -33.86 23.83 -11.60
CA ASP A 588 -34.97 24.54 -12.25
C ASP A 588 -36.00 25.04 -11.22
N SER A 589 -36.99 25.79 -11.69
CA SER A 589 -38.04 26.37 -10.83
C SER A 589 -39.06 25.36 -10.31
N ILE A 590 -39.04 24.11 -10.79
CA ILE A 590 -39.95 23.06 -10.35
C ILE A 590 -39.31 22.28 -9.20
N CYS A 591 -38.06 21.88 -9.36
CA CYS A 591 -37.28 21.18 -8.35
C CYS A 591 -37.05 22.07 -7.13
N ASP A 592 -36.57 23.28 -7.39
CA ASP A 592 -36.30 24.30 -6.38
C ASP A 592 -37.06 25.59 -6.75
N PRO A 593 -38.31 25.78 -6.30
CA PRO A 593 -39.04 27.02 -6.56
C PRO A 593 -38.34 28.22 -5.90
N LEU A 594 -38.72 29.44 -6.30
CA LEU A 594 -38.07 30.68 -5.79
C LEU A 594 -38.24 30.86 -4.28
N ASP A 595 -39.30 30.30 -3.72
CA ASP A 595 -39.64 30.28 -2.30
C ASP A 595 -39.18 29.00 -1.58
N THR A 596 -38.29 28.20 -2.20
CA THR A 596 -37.74 26.99 -1.56
C THR A 596 -37.13 27.32 -0.19
N THR A 597 -37.49 26.51 0.81
CA THR A 597 -36.91 26.60 2.17
C THR A 597 -35.67 25.72 2.31
N GLN A 598 -35.30 24.96 1.28
CA GLN A 598 -34.09 24.15 1.28
C GLN A 598 -32.85 25.04 1.13
N ARG A 599 -31.93 24.92 2.08
CA ARG A 599 -30.67 25.67 2.10
C ARG A 599 -29.55 24.91 1.39
N PHE A 600 -28.69 25.65 0.72
CA PHE A 600 -27.50 25.17 0.01
C PHE A 600 -26.33 26.09 0.34
N THR A 601 -25.08 25.60 0.25
CA THR A 601 -23.90 26.49 0.29
C THR A 601 -23.72 27.23 -1.03
N GLU A 602 -24.16 26.62 -2.13
CA GLU A 602 -24.16 27.19 -3.47
C GLU A 602 -25.34 28.14 -3.71
N GLN A 603 -25.14 29.09 -4.62
CA GLN A 603 -26.23 29.83 -5.23
C GLN A 603 -26.95 28.96 -6.27
N LEU A 604 -28.27 28.87 -6.17
CA LEU A 604 -29.10 28.13 -7.12
C LEU A 604 -29.24 28.89 -8.45
N VAL A 605 -28.91 28.20 -9.54
CA VAL A 605 -29.06 28.69 -10.92
C VAL A 605 -30.17 27.88 -11.59
N ARG A 606 -31.30 28.53 -11.86
CA ARG A 606 -32.50 27.89 -12.41
C ARG A 606 -32.52 27.99 -13.92
N LEU A 607 -32.46 26.85 -14.61
CA LEU A 607 -32.62 26.78 -16.06
C LEU A 607 -34.09 26.98 -16.45
N PRO A 608 -34.36 27.55 -17.64
CA PRO A 608 -35.71 27.57 -18.19
C PRO A 608 -36.14 26.13 -18.55
N GLY A 609 -37.31 25.72 -18.09
CA GLY A 609 -37.83 24.36 -18.31
C GLY A 609 -37.25 23.35 -17.32
N CYS A 610 -36.83 22.19 -17.82
CA CYS A 610 -36.26 21.11 -17.00
C CYS A 610 -34.75 21.29 -16.83
N PHE A 611 -34.24 21.11 -15.61
CA PHE A 611 -32.80 21.16 -15.35
C PHE A 611 -32.03 19.93 -15.86
N LEU A 612 -32.74 18.95 -16.41
CA LEU A 612 -32.23 17.70 -16.94
C LEU A 612 -32.46 17.63 -18.45
N CYS A 613 -31.51 17.03 -19.16
CA CYS A 613 -31.66 16.62 -20.55
C CYS A 613 -31.27 15.15 -20.69
N TYR A 614 -32.24 14.27 -20.86
CA TYR A 614 -32.03 12.83 -20.95
C TYR A 614 -31.69 12.43 -22.40
N THR A 615 -30.56 11.77 -22.58
CA THR A 615 -30.17 11.09 -23.82
C THR A 615 -30.33 9.58 -23.62
N PRO A 616 -31.39 8.96 -24.16
CA PRO A 616 -31.63 7.52 -24.00
C PRO A 616 -30.50 6.67 -24.59
N ALA A 617 -30.41 5.42 -24.14
CA ALA A 617 -29.52 4.45 -24.77
C ALA A 617 -29.85 4.26 -26.27
N GLN A 618 -28.84 4.01 -27.11
CA GLN A 618 -29.06 3.85 -28.56
C GLN A 618 -29.77 2.53 -28.92
N ASP A 619 -29.64 1.52 -28.07
CA ASP A 619 -30.10 0.15 -28.29
C ASP A 619 -31.37 -0.20 -27.51
N LEU A 620 -32.26 0.79 -27.31
CA LEU A 620 -33.55 0.57 -26.63
C LEU A 620 -34.34 -0.58 -27.29
N PRO A 621 -34.86 -1.53 -26.51
CA PRO A 621 -35.81 -2.51 -27.02
C PRO A 621 -37.14 -1.83 -27.39
N ASP A 622 -37.97 -2.52 -28.17
CA ASP A 622 -39.32 -2.05 -28.49
C ASP A 622 -40.16 -1.87 -27.21
N VAL A 623 -41.10 -0.93 -27.24
CA VAL A 623 -42.08 -0.79 -26.16
C VAL A 623 -42.95 -2.05 -26.17
N ALA A 624 -42.88 -2.86 -25.11
CA ALA A 624 -43.74 -4.03 -25.00
C ALA A 624 -45.22 -3.62 -25.00
N PRO A 625 -46.14 -4.44 -25.53
CA PRO A 625 -47.58 -4.21 -25.40
C PRO A 625 -48.01 -4.04 -23.94
N CYS A 626 -49.13 -3.37 -23.72
CA CYS A 626 -49.75 -3.14 -22.41
C CYS A 626 -49.93 -4.45 -21.61
N PRO A 627 -49.13 -4.70 -20.55
CA PRO A 627 -49.15 -5.99 -19.85
C PRO A 627 -50.52 -6.34 -19.25
N ALA A 628 -51.18 -5.35 -18.63
CA ALA A 628 -52.48 -5.53 -17.98
C ALA A 628 -53.57 -6.03 -18.93
N ALA A 629 -53.56 -5.60 -20.19
CA ALA A 629 -54.54 -6.05 -21.20
C ALA A 629 -54.45 -7.55 -21.47
N SER A 630 -53.24 -8.13 -21.40
CA SER A 630 -53.01 -9.56 -21.62
C SER A 630 -53.10 -10.40 -20.33
N ARG A 631 -52.69 -9.83 -19.18
CA ARG A 631 -52.61 -10.55 -17.90
C ARG A 631 -53.90 -10.54 -17.10
N GLY A 632 -54.80 -9.57 -17.37
CA GLY A 632 -56.03 -9.37 -16.61
C GLY A 632 -55.84 -8.71 -15.23
N TYR A 633 -54.65 -8.19 -14.95
CA TYR A 633 -54.35 -7.43 -13.73
C TYR A 633 -53.27 -6.37 -13.98
N VAL A 634 -53.30 -5.29 -13.19
CA VAL A 634 -52.31 -4.21 -13.26
C VAL A 634 -51.08 -4.54 -12.42
N THR A 635 -49.90 -4.23 -12.95
CA THR A 635 -48.61 -4.40 -12.29
C THR A 635 -48.00 -3.03 -12.01
N PHE A 636 -47.95 -2.65 -10.74
CA PHE A 636 -47.16 -1.51 -10.29
C PHE A 636 -45.68 -1.89 -10.26
N GLY A 637 -44.77 -0.94 -10.42
CA GLY A 637 -43.33 -1.24 -10.35
C GLY A 637 -42.45 -0.09 -9.91
N SER A 638 -41.34 -0.41 -9.25
CA SER A 638 -40.29 0.57 -8.95
C SER A 638 -38.91 -0.10 -9.04
N PHE A 639 -38.04 0.46 -9.88
CA PHE A 639 -36.65 0.00 -10.05
C PHE A 639 -35.65 0.90 -9.31
N ASN A 640 -36.15 1.71 -8.37
CA ASN A 640 -35.34 2.63 -7.57
C ASN A 640 -34.53 1.89 -6.50
N ALA A 641 -33.41 2.50 -6.09
CA ALA A 641 -32.57 2.05 -4.98
C ALA A 641 -33.41 1.80 -3.71
N LEU A 642 -33.13 0.71 -2.97
CA LEU A 642 -33.86 0.40 -1.73
C LEU A 642 -33.68 1.49 -0.65
N ALA A 643 -32.56 2.21 -0.69
CA ALA A 643 -32.35 3.38 0.17
C ALA A 643 -33.42 4.48 0.01
N LYS A 644 -34.11 4.53 -1.15
CA LYS A 644 -35.24 5.44 -1.40
C LYS A 644 -36.60 4.86 -0.96
N GLN A 645 -36.66 3.59 -0.58
CA GLN A 645 -37.89 2.87 -0.25
C GLN A 645 -38.07 2.77 1.26
N MET A 646 -38.04 3.93 1.93
CA MET A 646 -38.20 4.03 3.38
C MET A 646 -39.55 3.46 3.84
N PRO A 647 -39.73 3.11 5.13
CA PRO A 647 -40.96 2.46 5.61
C PRO A 647 -42.27 3.14 5.20
N GLY A 648 -42.31 4.48 5.17
CA GLY A 648 -43.47 5.25 4.70
C GLY A 648 -43.83 5.00 3.23
N VAL A 649 -42.84 4.83 2.36
CA VAL A 649 -43.06 4.48 0.94
C VAL A 649 -43.71 3.11 0.81
N LEU A 650 -43.15 2.11 1.49
CA LEU A 650 -43.68 0.73 1.48
C LEU A 650 -45.10 0.67 2.05
N GLN A 651 -45.38 1.44 3.10
CA GLN A 651 -46.74 1.59 3.65
C GLN A 651 -47.71 2.19 2.63
N THR A 652 -47.31 3.24 1.92
CA THR A 652 -48.14 3.86 0.87
C THR A 652 -48.38 2.89 -0.30
N TRP A 653 -47.36 2.17 -0.76
CA TRP A 653 -47.52 1.17 -1.81
C TRP A 653 -48.40 -0.01 -1.36
N ALA A 654 -48.31 -0.42 -0.10
CA ALA A 654 -49.22 -1.42 0.47
C ALA A 654 -50.67 -0.90 0.53
N ARG A 655 -50.90 0.39 0.81
CA ARG A 655 -52.24 1.01 0.70
C ARG A 655 -52.80 0.89 -0.72
N ILE A 656 -51.99 1.16 -1.74
CA ILE A 656 -52.38 1.01 -3.15
C ILE A 656 -52.76 -0.45 -3.45
N LEU A 657 -51.91 -1.41 -3.07
CA LEU A 657 -52.17 -2.83 -3.33
C LEU A 657 -53.40 -3.35 -2.59
N ARG A 658 -53.72 -2.84 -1.40
CA ARG A 658 -54.97 -3.18 -0.69
C ARG A 658 -56.20 -2.57 -1.38
N ALA A 659 -56.07 -1.36 -1.91
CA ALA A 659 -57.14 -0.70 -2.65
C ALA A 659 -57.41 -1.33 -4.04
N VAL A 660 -56.41 -1.98 -4.63
CA VAL A 660 -56.53 -2.72 -5.90
C VAL A 660 -56.18 -4.21 -5.68
N PRO A 661 -57.10 -5.06 -5.21
CA PRO A 661 -56.78 -6.41 -4.71
C PRO A 661 -56.16 -7.36 -5.74
N SER A 662 -56.42 -7.16 -7.04
CA SER A 662 -55.86 -7.97 -8.12
C SER A 662 -54.45 -7.52 -8.55
N ALA A 663 -54.03 -6.31 -8.19
CA ALA A 663 -52.77 -5.75 -8.68
C ALA A 663 -51.55 -6.48 -8.11
N ARG A 664 -50.41 -6.38 -8.80
CA ARG A 664 -49.11 -6.86 -8.32
C ARG A 664 -48.11 -5.71 -8.24
N LEU A 665 -47.01 -5.93 -7.53
CA LEU A 665 -45.91 -4.99 -7.41
C LEU A 665 -44.61 -5.68 -7.79
N VAL A 666 -43.82 -5.04 -8.66
CA VAL A 666 -42.47 -5.48 -9.02
C VAL A 666 -41.45 -4.50 -8.46
N LEU A 667 -40.55 -4.98 -7.61
CA LEU A 667 -39.41 -4.20 -7.12
C LEU A 667 -38.12 -4.81 -7.67
N LYS A 668 -37.24 -3.98 -8.22
CA LYS A 668 -35.95 -4.45 -8.76
C LYS A 668 -34.78 -3.82 -8.02
N ASN A 669 -33.91 -4.64 -7.48
CA ASN A 669 -32.68 -4.17 -6.84
C ASN A 669 -31.61 -5.26 -6.68
N LYS A 670 -30.34 -4.85 -6.59
CA LYS A 670 -29.20 -5.74 -6.43
C LYS A 670 -29.29 -6.65 -5.19
N PRO A 671 -29.67 -6.19 -4.00
CA PRO A 671 -29.77 -7.04 -2.82
C PRO A 671 -30.85 -8.12 -2.92
N PHE A 672 -31.80 -8.01 -3.86
CA PHE A 672 -32.75 -9.09 -4.11
C PHE A 672 -32.12 -10.30 -4.78
N ALA A 673 -30.80 -10.33 -5.03
CA ALA A 673 -30.08 -11.58 -5.28
C ALA A 673 -30.00 -12.48 -4.02
N CYS A 674 -30.04 -11.88 -2.82
CA CYS A 674 -29.93 -12.55 -1.52
C CYS A 674 -31.31 -12.97 -0.98
N ASP A 675 -31.47 -14.26 -0.67
CA ASP A 675 -32.72 -14.83 -0.14
C ASP A 675 -33.19 -14.20 1.18
N PRO A 676 -32.32 -14.05 2.20
CA PRO A 676 -32.68 -13.34 3.44
C PRO A 676 -33.26 -11.93 3.21
N VAL A 677 -32.70 -11.17 2.26
CA VAL A 677 -33.20 -9.83 1.93
C VAL A 677 -34.59 -9.91 1.30
N ARG A 678 -34.81 -10.84 0.36
CA ARG A 678 -36.14 -11.07 -0.22
C ARG A 678 -37.16 -11.45 0.85
N GLN A 679 -36.79 -12.36 1.75
CA GLN A 679 -37.64 -12.81 2.85
C GLN A 679 -38.04 -11.67 3.79
N ARG A 680 -37.10 -10.79 4.15
CA ARG A 680 -37.38 -9.58 4.94
C ARG A 680 -38.40 -8.68 4.26
N TYR A 681 -38.24 -8.42 2.96
CA TYR A 681 -39.18 -7.56 2.22
C TYR A 681 -40.58 -8.18 2.10
N TRP A 682 -40.68 -9.49 1.84
CA TRP A 682 -41.99 -10.16 1.85
C TRP A 682 -42.67 -10.09 3.22
N GLN A 683 -41.92 -10.32 4.30
CA GLN A 683 -42.45 -10.19 5.66
C GLN A 683 -42.94 -8.77 5.97
N LEU A 684 -42.22 -7.74 5.50
CA LEU A 684 -42.66 -6.35 5.64
C LEU A 684 -44.02 -6.11 4.94
N PHE A 685 -44.18 -6.57 3.69
CA PHE A 685 -45.45 -6.44 2.97
C PHE A 685 -46.58 -7.27 3.58
N GLU A 686 -46.29 -8.49 4.05
CA GLU A 686 -47.27 -9.33 4.74
C GLU A 686 -47.77 -8.67 6.02
N GLY A 687 -46.85 -8.07 6.81
CA GLY A 687 -47.20 -7.26 7.98
C GLY A 687 -48.05 -6.04 7.66
N LEU A 688 -47.99 -5.53 6.42
CA LEU A 688 -48.82 -4.43 5.91
C LEU A 688 -50.14 -4.92 5.26
N GLY A 689 -50.39 -6.23 5.26
CA GLY A 689 -51.62 -6.85 4.72
C GLY A 689 -51.56 -7.16 3.22
N VAL A 690 -50.38 -7.26 2.63
CA VAL A 690 -50.18 -7.64 1.22
C VAL A 690 -49.55 -9.03 1.16
N LYS A 691 -50.24 -9.97 0.48
CA LYS A 691 -49.77 -11.37 0.37
C LYS A 691 -48.48 -11.46 -0.47
N ARG A 692 -47.54 -12.31 -0.06
CA ARG A 692 -46.24 -12.53 -0.72
C ARG A 692 -46.30 -12.69 -2.25
N HIS A 693 -47.24 -13.48 -2.79
CA HIS A 693 -47.34 -13.71 -4.24
C HIS A 693 -47.71 -12.46 -5.06
N ARG A 694 -48.13 -11.38 -4.40
CA ARG A 694 -48.42 -10.09 -5.06
C ARG A 694 -47.20 -9.19 -5.19
N VAL A 695 -46.06 -9.57 -4.62
CA VAL A 695 -44.83 -8.77 -4.64
C VAL A 695 -43.70 -9.61 -5.25
N ASP A 696 -43.29 -9.24 -6.46
CA ASP A 696 -42.18 -9.84 -7.18
C ASP A 696 -40.90 -9.03 -6.92
N LEU A 697 -39.86 -9.68 -6.41
CA LEU A 697 -38.57 -9.07 -6.06
C LEU A 697 -37.49 -9.55 -7.03
N LEU A 698 -36.99 -8.67 -7.89
CA LEU A 698 -36.07 -9.01 -8.98
C LEU A 698 -34.64 -8.52 -8.69
N PRO A 699 -33.60 -9.34 -8.92
CA PRO A 699 -32.22 -8.88 -8.93
C PRO A 699 -31.94 -8.00 -10.16
N LEU A 700 -30.73 -7.44 -10.25
CA LEU A 700 -30.31 -6.70 -11.45
C LEU A 700 -30.28 -7.59 -12.69
N ALA A 701 -30.59 -7.00 -13.84
CA ALA A 701 -30.41 -7.66 -15.13
C ALA A 701 -28.93 -7.71 -15.52
N ILE A 702 -28.57 -8.66 -16.39
CA ILE A 702 -27.18 -8.87 -16.83
C ILE A 702 -26.72 -7.75 -17.77
N SER A 703 -27.62 -7.26 -18.63
CA SER A 703 -27.34 -6.20 -19.61
C SER A 703 -28.29 -5.01 -19.45
N ASN A 704 -27.85 -3.84 -19.97
CA ASN A 704 -28.71 -2.65 -20.01
C ASN A 704 -29.96 -2.89 -20.88
N ARG A 705 -29.83 -3.60 -22.00
CA ARG A 705 -30.96 -3.95 -22.87
C ARG A 705 -32.01 -4.79 -22.13
N ASP A 706 -31.57 -5.79 -21.35
CA ASP A 706 -32.46 -6.61 -20.53
C ASP A 706 -33.10 -5.80 -19.40
N HIS A 707 -32.33 -4.88 -18.78
CA HIS A 707 -32.85 -3.95 -17.78
C HIS A 707 -33.99 -3.10 -18.35
N MET A 708 -33.82 -2.56 -19.56
CA MET A 708 -34.84 -1.77 -20.25
C MET A 708 -36.05 -2.63 -20.64
N ALA A 709 -35.84 -3.85 -21.12
CA ALA A 709 -36.91 -4.78 -21.49
C ALA A 709 -37.82 -5.15 -20.30
N GLN A 710 -37.28 -5.19 -19.08
CA GLN A 710 -38.05 -5.48 -17.86
C GLN A 710 -39.12 -4.43 -17.53
N TYR A 711 -39.05 -3.20 -18.06
CA TYR A 711 -40.17 -2.25 -17.96
C TYR A 711 -41.44 -2.77 -18.68
N GLY A 712 -41.30 -3.74 -19.59
CA GLY A 712 -42.42 -4.51 -20.14
C GLY A 712 -43.16 -5.39 -19.13
N LEU A 713 -42.68 -5.48 -17.88
CA LEU A 713 -43.42 -6.14 -16.80
C LEU A 713 -44.36 -5.19 -16.06
N VAL A 714 -44.20 -3.88 -16.23
CA VAL A 714 -44.81 -2.83 -15.41
C VAL A 714 -45.84 -2.05 -16.24
N ASP A 715 -47.01 -1.85 -15.67
CA ASP A 715 -48.07 -1.00 -16.23
C ASP A 715 -47.96 0.43 -15.70
N ILE A 716 -47.71 0.58 -14.39
CA ILE A 716 -47.60 1.88 -13.71
C ILE A 716 -46.32 1.93 -12.87
N GLY A 717 -45.47 2.90 -13.15
CA GLY A 717 -44.30 3.21 -12.33
C GLY A 717 -44.71 3.93 -11.04
N LEU A 718 -44.17 3.49 -9.90
CA LEU A 718 -44.33 4.18 -8.61
C LEU A 718 -43.00 4.81 -8.22
N ASP A 719 -42.99 6.14 -8.23
CA ASP A 719 -41.84 6.90 -7.79
C ASP A 719 -41.80 6.94 -6.25
N PRO A 720 -40.66 6.64 -5.60
CA PRO A 720 -40.51 6.80 -4.17
C PRO A 720 -40.52 8.29 -3.79
N TRP A 721 -40.85 8.53 -2.53
CA TRP A 721 -40.82 9.84 -1.92
C TRP A 721 -40.18 9.71 -0.53
N PRO A 722 -39.59 10.78 0.01
CA PRO A 722 -39.36 12.09 -0.59
C PRO A 722 -38.06 12.15 -1.42
N TYR A 723 -37.46 11.01 -1.80
CA TYR A 723 -36.41 10.94 -2.81
C TYR A 723 -36.95 10.29 -4.07
N ALA A 724 -37.29 11.09 -5.08
CA ALA A 724 -37.77 10.64 -6.37
C ALA A 724 -36.71 9.88 -7.21
N GLY A 725 -37.18 9.11 -8.16
CA GLY A 725 -36.38 8.58 -9.26
C GLY A 725 -35.88 9.70 -10.17
N THR A 726 -34.82 9.39 -10.92
CA THR A 726 -34.25 10.31 -11.91
C THR A 726 -34.04 9.56 -13.21
N THR A 727 -32.93 8.83 -13.36
CA THR A 727 -32.71 7.96 -14.51
C THR A 727 -33.78 6.88 -14.62
N THR A 728 -34.14 6.23 -13.52
CA THR A 728 -35.18 5.19 -13.46
C THR A 728 -36.55 5.69 -13.92
N THR A 729 -36.88 6.94 -13.62
CA THR A 729 -38.13 7.59 -14.04
C THR A 729 -38.07 7.92 -15.53
N ALA A 730 -36.97 8.51 -16.02
CA ALA A 730 -36.78 8.76 -17.46
C ALA A 730 -36.79 7.46 -18.30
N GLU A 731 -36.15 6.41 -17.79
CA GLU A 731 -36.14 5.07 -18.38
C GLU A 731 -37.54 4.45 -18.45
N ALA A 732 -38.33 4.57 -17.38
CA ALA A 732 -39.71 4.10 -17.36
C ALA A 732 -40.54 4.81 -18.45
N LEU A 733 -40.47 6.15 -18.50
CA LEU A 733 -41.21 6.96 -19.45
C LEU A 733 -40.82 6.61 -20.89
N VAL A 734 -39.53 6.51 -21.21
CA VAL A 734 -39.09 6.14 -22.58
C VAL A 734 -39.44 4.70 -22.95
N MET A 735 -39.64 3.81 -21.96
CA MET A 735 -40.14 2.45 -22.15
C MET A 735 -41.68 2.34 -22.13
N GLY A 736 -42.39 3.47 -22.17
CA GLY A 736 -43.85 3.50 -22.24
C GLY A 736 -44.55 3.23 -20.90
N VAL A 737 -43.84 3.33 -19.78
CA VAL A 737 -44.40 3.18 -18.43
C VAL A 737 -44.63 4.57 -17.84
N PRO A 738 -45.89 5.02 -17.67
CA PRO A 738 -46.16 6.26 -16.95
C PRO A 738 -45.80 6.11 -15.47
N CYS A 739 -45.21 7.14 -14.88
CA CYS A 739 -44.75 7.14 -13.49
C CYS A 739 -45.56 8.11 -12.66
N LEU A 740 -46.12 7.63 -11.55
CA LEU A 740 -46.76 8.48 -10.55
C LEU A 740 -45.72 8.99 -9.56
N THR A 741 -45.63 10.31 -9.38
CA THR A 741 -44.73 10.96 -8.44
C THR A 741 -45.49 11.84 -7.43
N LEU A 742 -44.82 12.22 -6.35
CA LEU A 742 -45.34 13.07 -5.30
C LEU A 742 -44.56 14.40 -5.30
N ALA A 743 -45.26 15.52 -5.28
CA ALA A 743 -44.65 16.83 -5.10
C ALA A 743 -44.34 17.07 -3.61
N GLY A 744 -43.21 17.73 -3.35
CA GLY A 744 -42.76 18.01 -2.00
C GLY A 744 -41.95 19.30 -1.86
N ARG A 745 -41.18 19.37 -0.77
CA ARG A 745 -40.51 20.60 -0.31
C ARG A 745 -38.99 20.61 -0.48
N CYS A 746 -38.43 19.59 -1.11
CA CYS A 746 -36.99 19.50 -1.35
C CYS A 746 -36.69 19.05 -2.77
N HIS A 747 -35.50 19.43 -3.26
CA HIS A 747 -35.01 19.15 -4.60
C HIS A 747 -35.21 17.68 -5.00
N ALA A 748 -34.70 16.76 -4.17
CA ALA A 748 -34.75 15.32 -4.43
C ALA A 748 -36.17 14.78 -4.60
N HIS A 749 -37.17 15.39 -3.95
CA HIS A 749 -38.57 15.00 -4.05
C HIS A 749 -39.17 15.47 -5.37
N ASN A 750 -38.81 16.68 -5.80
CA ASN A 750 -39.41 17.34 -6.95
C ASN A 750 -38.74 17.00 -8.29
N VAL A 751 -37.66 16.21 -8.31
CA VAL A 751 -37.05 15.73 -9.56
C VAL A 751 -38.07 15.00 -10.45
N GLY A 752 -38.89 14.12 -9.85
CA GLY A 752 -39.95 13.41 -10.59
C GLY A 752 -40.98 14.38 -11.18
N VAL A 753 -41.32 15.45 -10.44
CA VAL A 753 -42.26 16.49 -10.89
C VAL A 753 -41.71 17.24 -12.10
N SER A 754 -40.43 17.63 -12.07
CA SER A 754 -39.79 18.31 -13.20
C SER A 754 -39.75 17.42 -14.45
N LEU A 755 -39.40 16.14 -14.30
CA LEU A 755 -39.40 15.17 -15.41
C LEU A 755 -40.79 14.99 -16.03
N LEU A 756 -41.83 14.81 -15.21
CA LEU A 756 -43.19 14.65 -15.71
C LEU A 756 -43.72 15.92 -16.36
N THR A 757 -43.39 17.10 -15.80
CA THR A 757 -43.77 18.39 -16.38
C THR A 757 -43.10 18.59 -17.75
N ALA A 758 -41.83 18.22 -17.89
CA ALA A 758 -41.11 18.31 -19.16
C ALA A 758 -41.76 17.47 -20.27
N VAL A 759 -42.33 16.31 -19.91
CA VAL A 759 -43.06 15.42 -20.83
C VAL A 759 -44.54 15.81 -20.96
N GLY A 760 -45.07 16.65 -20.06
CA GLY A 760 -46.45 17.14 -20.05
C GLY A 760 -47.46 16.27 -19.28
N LEU A 761 -46.99 15.47 -18.31
CA LEU A 761 -47.80 14.56 -17.50
C LEU A 761 -48.20 15.13 -16.12
N GLN A 762 -47.87 16.38 -15.84
CA GLN A 762 -47.99 16.96 -14.49
C GLN A 762 -49.41 16.98 -13.92
N GLU A 763 -50.44 17.15 -14.75
CA GLU A 763 -51.84 17.29 -14.28
C GLU A 763 -52.41 15.99 -13.71
N GLU A 764 -52.01 14.84 -14.27
CA GLU A 764 -52.60 13.54 -13.95
C GLU A 764 -51.68 12.64 -13.12
N TRP A 765 -50.36 12.84 -13.23
CA TRP A 765 -49.34 11.94 -12.70
C TRP A 765 -48.46 12.57 -11.59
N VAL A 766 -48.79 13.79 -11.16
CA VAL A 766 -48.19 14.42 -9.98
C VAL A 766 -49.25 14.54 -8.89
N ALA A 767 -49.01 13.89 -7.76
CA ALA A 767 -49.83 14.06 -6.56
C ALA A 767 -49.24 15.15 -5.65
N HIS A 768 -50.08 15.78 -4.83
CA HIS A 768 -49.65 16.82 -3.88
C HIS A 768 -49.71 16.37 -2.41
N ASP A 769 -50.25 15.19 -2.16
CA ASP A 769 -50.27 14.52 -0.86
C ASP A 769 -50.39 13.01 -1.05
N LEU A 770 -50.25 12.26 0.04
CA LEU A 770 -50.25 10.80 0.02
C LEU A 770 -51.60 10.20 -0.36
N ASP A 771 -52.71 10.87 -0.06
CA ASP A 771 -54.05 10.36 -0.38
C ASP A 771 -54.35 10.57 -1.86
N ALA A 772 -53.98 11.72 -2.41
CA ALA A 772 -53.99 12.00 -3.84
C ALA A 772 -53.10 11.03 -4.62
N TYR A 773 -51.92 10.67 -4.09
CA TYR A 773 -51.03 9.67 -4.68
C TYR A 773 -51.70 8.30 -4.75
N VAL A 774 -52.28 7.82 -3.63
CA VAL A 774 -53.00 6.54 -3.63
C VAL A 774 -54.21 6.58 -4.56
N ALA A 775 -54.99 7.66 -4.55
CA ALA A 775 -56.17 7.83 -5.40
C ALA A 775 -55.80 7.85 -6.89
N ALA A 776 -54.71 8.51 -7.26
CA ALA A 776 -54.20 8.52 -8.64
C ALA A 776 -53.77 7.14 -9.10
N ALA A 777 -53.04 6.38 -8.26
CA ALA A 777 -52.66 5.01 -8.57
C ALA A 777 -53.87 4.09 -8.77
N VAL A 778 -54.89 4.21 -7.90
CA VAL A 778 -56.14 3.42 -8.00
C VAL A 778 -56.92 3.79 -9.26
N ARG A 779 -57.06 5.09 -9.56
CA ARG A 779 -57.74 5.58 -10.76
C ARG A 779 -57.05 5.06 -12.03
N ALA A 780 -55.73 5.22 -12.13
CA ALA A 780 -54.96 4.74 -13.27
C ALA A 780 -55.08 3.20 -13.43
N ALA A 781 -55.04 2.44 -12.34
CA ALA A 781 -55.22 0.99 -12.39
C ALA A 781 -56.64 0.55 -12.80
N GLY A 782 -57.64 1.42 -12.66
CA GLY A 782 -59.00 1.18 -13.12
C GLY A 782 -59.24 1.43 -14.61
N ASP A 783 -58.34 2.17 -15.28
CA ASP A 783 -58.44 2.55 -16.69
C ASP A 783 -57.35 1.87 -17.54
N VAL A 784 -57.48 0.55 -17.71
CA VAL A 784 -56.56 -0.23 -18.55
C VAL A 784 -56.54 0.27 -20.01
N PRO A 785 -57.66 0.59 -20.68
CA PRO A 785 -57.63 1.16 -22.03
C PRO A 785 -56.80 2.44 -22.13
N GLY A 786 -56.98 3.38 -21.20
CA GLY A 786 -56.20 4.62 -21.16
C GLY A 786 -54.71 4.38 -20.90
N LEU A 787 -54.37 3.44 -20.01
CA LEU A 787 -52.97 3.01 -19.82
C LEU A 787 -52.34 2.46 -21.10
N CYS A 788 -53.08 1.65 -21.86
CA CYS A 788 -52.58 1.07 -23.10
C CYS A 788 -52.39 2.11 -24.20
N GLU A 789 -53.30 3.08 -24.32
CA GLU A 789 -53.17 4.22 -25.22
C GLU A 789 -51.95 5.07 -24.87
N LEU A 790 -51.84 5.50 -23.60
CA LEU A 790 -50.71 6.29 -23.11
C LEU A 790 -49.38 5.58 -23.37
N ARG A 791 -49.27 4.30 -23.01
CA ARG A 791 -48.07 3.49 -23.22
C ARG A 791 -47.61 3.48 -24.67
N SER A 792 -48.53 3.37 -25.62
CA SER A 792 -48.21 3.29 -27.05
C SER A 792 -47.61 4.59 -27.60
N GLY A 793 -48.05 5.75 -27.09
CA GLY A 793 -47.58 7.07 -27.52
C GLY A 793 -46.45 7.66 -26.66
N LEU A 794 -46.26 7.17 -25.43
CA LEU A 794 -45.42 7.85 -24.44
C LEU A 794 -43.93 7.94 -24.85
N ARG A 795 -43.36 6.92 -25.50
CA ARG A 795 -41.97 7.00 -25.99
C ARG A 795 -41.80 8.18 -26.97
N GLY A 796 -42.70 8.30 -27.96
CA GLY A 796 -42.65 9.40 -28.92
C GLY A 796 -42.79 10.76 -28.25
N ARG A 797 -43.70 10.85 -27.26
CA ARG A 797 -43.89 12.05 -26.44
C ARG A 797 -42.64 12.44 -25.66
N VAL A 798 -41.94 11.48 -25.04
CA VAL A 798 -40.69 11.72 -24.31
C VAL A 798 -39.59 12.22 -25.25
N LEU A 799 -39.37 11.52 -26.36
CA LEU A 799 -38.33 11.87 -27.34
C LEU A 799 -38.57 13.23 -28.00
N GLY A 800 -39.82 13.64 -28.18
CA GLY A 800 -40.19 14.95 -28.73
C GLY A 800 -40.34 16.06 -27.69
N SER A 801 -40.07 15.79 -26.40
CA SER A 801 -40.23 16.77 -25.33
C SER A 801 -38.94 17.53 -25.04
N ALA A 802 -39.06 18.62 -24.26
CA ALA A 802 -37.90 19.39 -23.78
C ALA A 802 -36.89 18.54 -22.98
N LEU A 803 -37.33 17.42 -22.39
CA LEU A 803 -36.45 16.50 -21.67
C LEU A 803 -35.39 15.86 -22.59
N CYS A 804 -35.67 15.67 -23.88
CA CYS A 804 -34.74 15.05 -24.84
C CYS A 804 -34.22 16.04 -25.91
N ASP A 805 -34.49 17.35 -25.76
CA ASP A 805 -34.01 18.38 -26.68
C ASP A 805 -32.61 18.88 -26.28
N GLY A 806 -31.59 18.10 -26.66
CA GLY A 806 -30.18 18.40 -26.41
C GLY A 806 -29.74 19.80 -26.90
N PRO A 807 -29.98 20.16 -28.17
CA PRO A 807 -29.62 21.49 -28.69
C PRO A 807 -30.23 22.65 -27.90
N ALA A 808 -31.53 22.63 -27.60
CA ALA A 808 -32.17 23.71 -26.86
C ALA A 808 -31.67 23.79 -25.42
N PHE A 809 -31.49 22.64 -24.76
CA PHE A 809 -30.95 22.58 -23.40
C PHE A 809 -29.55 23.20 -23.31
N VAL A 810 -28.65 22.85 -24.23
CA VAL A 810 -27.27 23.35 -24.22
C VAL A 810 -27.20 24.84 -24.60
N GLN A 811 -28.07 25.32 -25.48
CA GLN A 811 -28.20 26.76 -25.73
C GLN A 811 -28.55 27.53 -24.44
N GLY A 812 -29.47 27.00 -23.63
CA GLY A 812 -29.79 27.56 -22.31
C GLY A 812 -28.59 27.56 -21.35
N LEU A 813 -27.84 26.45 -21.30
CA LEU A 813 -26.62 26.35 -20.50
C LEU A 813 -25.54 27.36 -20.92
N GLU A 814 -25.34 27.58 -22.22
CA GLU A 814 -24.33 28.54 -22.71
C GLU A 814 -24.63 29.98 -22.29
N VAL A 815 -25.91 30.37 -22.32
CA VAL A 815 -26.36 31.67 -21.82
C VAL A 815 -26.03 31.81 -20.34
N VAL A 816 -26.34 30.77 -19.55
CA VAL A 816 -26.05 30.75 -18.11
C VAL A 816 -24.55 30.83 -17.84
N PHE A 817 -23.73 29.97 -18.44
CA PHE A 817 -22.28 29.97 -18.22
C PHE A 817 -21.63 31.29 -18.59
N ARG A 818 -22.07 31.91 -19.70
CA ARG A 818 -21.60 33.24 -20.09
C ARG A 818 -21.99 34.31 -19.06
N GLY A 819 -23.22 34.25 -18.53
CA GLY A 819 -23.69 35.14 -17.48
C GLY A 819 -22.88 35.00 -16.18
N LEU A 820 -22.64 33.76 -15.73
CA LEU A 820 -21.83 33.49 -14.53
C LEU A 820 -20.39 33.99 -14.68
N TRP A 821 -19.78 33.76 -15.86
CA TRP A 821 -18.44 34.25 -16.18
C TRP A 821 -18.35 35.79 -16.19
N GLN A 822 -19.36 36.45 -16.75
CA GLN A 822 -19.45 37.92 -16.74
C GLN A 822 -19.68 38.48 -15.33
N ALA A 823 -20.50 37.82 -14.50
CA ALA A 823 -20.75 38.24 -13.12
C ALA A 823 -19.47 38.20 -12.28
N TRP A 824 -18.73 37.09 -12.35
CA TRP A 824 -17.40 36.98 -11.73
C TRP A 824 -16.45 38.09 -12.21
N SER A 825 -16.51 38.41 -13.51
CA SER A 825 -15.72 39.50 -14.08
C SER A 825 -16.13 40.87 -13.50
N VAL A 826 -17.40 41.13 -13.17
CA VAL A 826 -17.80 42.43 -12.59
C VAL A 826 -17.43 42.55 -11.10
N GLU A 827 -17.57 41.50 -10.30
CA GLU A 827 -17.25 41.52 -8.86
C GLU A 827 -15.78 41.82 -8.59
N GLY A 828 -14.86 41.26 -9.39
CA GLY A 828 -13.43 41.58 -9.32
C GLY A 828 -13.06 43.02 -9.70
N LYS A 829 -14.00 43.87 -10.16
CA LYS A 829 -13.79 45.33 -10.36
C LYS A 829 -14.04 46.16 -9.10
N ARG A 830 -14.72 45.61 -8.09
CA ARG A 830 -15.10 46.34 -6.86
C ARG A 830 -14.12 46.15 -5.70
N THR A 831 -13.27 45.12 -5.76
CA THR A 831 -12.32 44.74 -4.70
C THR A 831 -10.85 45.06 -5.03
N SER A 832 -10.58 45.65 -6.20
CA SER A 832 -9.29 46.24 -6.61
C SER A 832 -9.41 47.75 -6.68
#